data_AF-A0A4W5M4U7-F1
#
_entry.id   AF-A0A4W5M4U7-F1
#
_cell.length_a   1.000
_cell.length_b   1.000
_cell.length_c   1.000
_cell.angle_alpha   90.00
_cell.angle_beta   90.00
_cell.angle_gamma   90.00
#
_symmetry.space_group_name_H-M   'P 1'
#
loop_
_entity.id
_entity.type
_entity.pdbx_description
1 polymer ?
#
loop_
_entity_poly.entity_id
_entity_poly.type
_entity_poly.pdbx_seq_one_letter_code
_entity_poly.pdbx_strand_id
1 'polypeptide(L)'
;PDGKKTNHLIQFRIRGLNTFRMHCICVCAPTQGFSESPDLEFEYADTDKWSAELSELYSYTEGPEFLLNRKCFEEEFRTHVSDKKWTELDVAQHRAHAMRLLDGLEVITREKRLKVSRAILYMVQGTFAECSSEAEVQHWMRYNIFLLLDVGTFTALVELLNMEVDNSAACSSAVRKPAISLADSTDLRVLLNIIYLMVVTIQQEDPADSPEWRATRETFKTELGSPLYNNEPISVMLFGMVTKFCSGHAPHFPMKKVLMLLWKSILFTLGGFEQLQNIKVRKREELRLPPLPEDSIRVIRSMRAASPPASASDLIEQQQKRARREHKSLIKQDNLDAFNEKDPYKSDDPREDEDDNDDNDNSMEAEPFPMERDEVMPPPILHPPSERVNFPKGLPWAPKVREKDIEHFLESSRSKFIGYTLGNDTDTVVGLPRPIHESIRTLKQHKYISIAEIQIAKEDEFQKTPLSGGEEDVEMCSTELLYQGILPSLPQYMIALLKILLAAAPTSKAKTDSINILADVLPEEMPTTVLQSMKLGVDVNRHKEIIVKSISAILLLLLKHFKLNHVYQFEYMAQHLVFANCIPLILKFFNQNIISYITAKNSISVLDFPYCVVHELPELTAESLEAGDINQFCWRNLFSCINLLRILNKLTKWKHSRTMMLVVFKSAPILKRALKVKQAMMQLYVLKLLKVQTKYLGRQWRKSNMKTMSAIYQKVRHRLNDDWAYGNDLDARPWDFQAEECALRANIECFNSRRYDKNQRNPDFLPVDNCLQSVLGQRVDLPEDFQMNYDLWLEREVFSKPISWEELLQ
;
A
#
# COMPACT_ATOMS: atom_id res chain seq x y z
N PRO A 1 51.41 -45.34 -37.60
CA PRO A 1 52.80 -45.22 -37.11
C PRO A 1 53.13 -43.76 -36.83
N ASP A 2 53.26 -43.47 -35.55
CA ASP A 2 53.60 -42.17 -34.99
C ASP A 2 54.84 -41.52 -35.61
N GLY A 3 54.76 -40.21 -35.83
CA GLY A 3 55.90 -39.34 -36.10
C GLY A 3 55.49 -37.90 -35.77
N LYS A 4 55.92 -37.35 -34.63
CA LYS A 4 57.20 -36.66 -34.37
C LYS A 4 57.30 -35.24 -34.97
N LYS A 5 57.79 -34.34 -34.10
CA LYS A 5 58.43 -33.01 -34.32
C LYS A 5 57.43 -31.84 -34.42
N THR A 6 57.64 -30.64 -33.84
CA THR A 6 58.82 -29.98 -33.24
C THR A 6 58.38 -28.71 -32.50
N ASN A 7 59.25 -28.24 -31.60
CA ASN A 7 59.29 -26.98 -30.83
C ASN A 7 58.80 -25.69 -31.52
N HIS A 8 58.21 -24.78 -30.74
CA HIS A 8 58.69 -23.40 -30.57
C HIS A 8 58.19 -22.75 -29.26
N LEU A 9 59.07 -21.94 -28.68
CA LEU A 9 59.00 -21.25 -27.39
C LEU A 9 58.74 -19.73 -27.64
N ILE A 10 58.16 -19.04 -26.64
CA ILE A 10 58.32 -17.60 -26.26
C ILE A 10 57.17 -16.57 -26.54
N GLN A 11 56.55 -16.16 -25.42
CA GLN A 11 56.13 -14.83 -24.88
C GLN A 11 54.88 -14.01 -25.29
N PHE A 12 54.15 -13.63 -24.20
CA PHE A 12 53.31 -12.44 -23.88
C PHE A 12 52.06 -12.11 -24.72
N ARG A 13 50.86 -12.08 -24.08
CA ARG A 13 50.17 -10.89 -23.50
C ARG A 13 48.75 -11.23 -22.98
N ILE A 14 48.30 -10.48 -21.97
CA ILE A 14 47.01 -10.53 -21.27
C ILE A 14 45.80 -10.25 -22.18
N ARG A 15 44.68 -10.96 -21.99
CA ARG A 15 43.28 -10.45 -22.02
C ARG A 15 42.29 -11.51 -21.52
N GLY A 16 41.44 -11.14 -20.57
CA GLY A 16 40.30 -11.94 -20.11
C GLY A 16 39.06 -11.75 -20.97
N LEU A 17 38.06 -12.64 -20.81
CA LEU A 17 36.62 -12.40 -21.01
C LEU A 17 35.79 -13.67 -20.67
N ASN A 18 34.78 -13.44 -19.82
CA ASN A 18 33.41 -13.93 -19.82
C ASN A 18 33.07 -15.44 -19.89
N THR A 19 32.58 -15.93 -18.75
CA THR A 19 31.75 -17.13 -18.59
C THR A 19 30.27 -16.85 -18.92
N PHE A 20 29.78 -17.45 -20.00
CA PHE A 20 28.35 -17.71 -20.25
C PHE A 20 27.87 -18.86 -19.34
N ARG A 21 26.76 -18.67 -18.62
CA ARG A 21 26.10 -19.73 -17.83
C ARG A 21 24.78 -20.11 -18.50
N MET A 22 24.82 -21.24 -19.19
CA MET A 22 23.69 -21.87 -19.90
C MET A 22 22.69 -22.44 -18.87
N HIS A 23 21.43 -22.00 -18.92
CA HIS A 23 20.33 -22.54 -18.11
C HIS A 23 19.83 -23.85 -18.73
N CYS A 24 19.98 -24.98 -18.02
CA CYS A 24 19.33 -26.24 -18.39
C CYS A 24 17.86 -26.22 -17.94
N ILE A 25 16.95 -26.26 -18.93
CA ILE A 25 15.51 -26.48 -18.77
C ILE A 25 15.29 -27.99 -18.60
N CYS A 26 14.81 -28.42 -17.44
CA CYS A 26 14.37 -29.81 -17.22
C CYS A 26 12.87 -29.90 -17.50
N VAL A 27 12.50 -30.43 -18.66
CA VAL A 27 11.11 -30.70 -19.06
C VAL A 27 10.68 -32.04 -18.42
N CYS A 28 9.81 -31.99 -17.42
CA CYS A 28 9.06 -33.17 -16.96
C CYS A 28 7.70 -33.20 -17.65
N ALA A 29 7.43 -34.26 -18.40
CA ALA A 29 6.15 -34.50 -19.07
C ALA A 29 5.01 -34.76 -18.06
N PRO A 30 3.75 -34.35 -18.34
CA PRO A 30 2.66 -34.45 -17.37
C PRO A 30 1.95 -35.80 -17.44
N THR A 31 1.80 -36.46 -16.29
CA THR A 31 0.78 -37.48 -16.08
C THR A 31 -0.59 -36.81 -15.97
N GLN A 32 -1.51 -37.22 -16.84
CA GLN A 32 -2.87 -36.68 -16.98
C GLN A 32 -3.68 -36.73 -15.67
N GLY A 33 -4.34 -35.61 -15.37
CA GLY A 33 -5.50 -35.56 -14.49
C GLY A 33 -5.34 -34.67 -13.26
N PHE A 34 -5.32 -33.36 -13.43
CA PHE A 34 -6.04 -32.35 -12.62
C PHE A 34 -5.74 -30.98 -13.24
N SER A 35 -6.77 -30.19 -13.54
CA SER A 35 -6.64 -28.81 -14.02
C SER A 35 -6.11 -27.94 -12.87
N GLU A 36 -4.80 -27.93 -12.67
CA GLU A 36 -4.13 -26.96 -11.81
C GLU A 36 -3.50 -25.88 -12.69
N SER A 37 -4.07 -24.67 -12.66
CA SER A 37 -3.35 -23.49 -13.14
C SER A 37 -2.01 -23.37 -12.41
N PRO A 38 -0.90 -23.04 -13.09
CA PRO A 38 0.40 -22.88 -12.46
C PRO A 38 0.40 -21.70 -11.47
N ASP A 39 1.31 -21.74 -10.49
CA ASP A 39 1.56 -20.60 -9.61
C ASP A 39 2.09 -19.41 -10.44
N LEU A 40 1.63 -18.18 -10.14
CA LEU A 40 2.07 -17.00 -10.87
C LEU A 40 3.50 -16.62 -10.43
N GLU A 41 4.43 -16.57 -11.38
CA GLU A 41 5.80 -16.10 -11.17
C GLU A 41 5.84 -14.56 -11.07
N PHE A 42 5.39 -14.03 -9.93
CA PHE A 42 5.33 -12.60 -9.66
C PHE A 42 6.25 -12.21 -8.51
N GLU A 43 7.20 -11.32 -8.78
CA GLU A 43 8.00 -10.66 -7.76
C GLU A 43 7.38 -9.32 -7.35
N TYR A 44 7.03 -9.23 -6.06
CA TYR A 44 6.58 -7.97 -5.48
C TYR A 44 7.79 -7.09 -5.10
N ALA A 45 7.86 -5.91 -5.71
CA ALA A 45 8.88 -4.89 -5.48
C ALA A 45 8.24 -3.48 -5.39
N ASP A 46 9.01 -2.48 -4.97
CA ASP A 46 8.55 -1.08 -4.88
C ASP A 46 8.32 -0.44 -6.26
N THR A 47 8.98 -0.93 -7.31
CA THR A 47 8.84 -0.49 -8.71
C THR A 47 8.86 -1.69 -9.65
N ASP A 48 8.34 -1.51 -10.87
CA ASP A 48 8.53 -2.48 -11.94
C ASP A 48 9.93 -2.30 -12.58
N LYS A 49 10.21 -3.04 -13.64
CA LYS A 49 11.41 -2.87 -14.48
C LYS A 49 11.45 -1.46 -15.06
N TRP A 50 12.67 -0.93 -15.21
CA TRP A 50 12.89 0.44 -15.69
C TRP A 50 12.19 0.74 -17.03
N SER A 51 12.28 -0.15 -18.02
CA SER A 51 11.59 0.02 -19.31
C SER A 51 10.07 0.08 -19.18
N ALA A 52 9.47 -0.70 -18.27
CA ALA A 52 8.04 -0.65 -18.00
C ALA A 52 7.62 0.68 -17.35
N GLU A 53 8.43 1.20 -16.41
CA GLU A 53 8.19 2.50 -15.77
C GLU A 53 8.26 3.67 -16.75
N LEU A 54 9.15 3.60 -17.74
CA LEU A 54 9.23 4.59 -18.82
C LEU A 54 8.06 4.48 -19.79
N SER A 55 7.71 3.25 -20.19
CA SER A 55 6.56 2.97 -21.05
C SER A 55 5.29 3.60 -20.45
N GLU A 56 5.05 3.44 -19.15
CA GLU A 56 3.83 3.93 -18.49
C GLU A 56 3.69 5.46 -18.45
N LEU A 57 4.80 6.20 -18.55
CA LEU A 57 4.80 7.67 -18.53
C LEU A 57 3.99 8.23 -19.69
N TYR A 58 4.15 7.66 -20.89
CA TYR A 58 3.54 8.15 -22.12
C TYR A 58 2.23 7.42 -22.44
N SER A 59 1.23 8.16 -22.90
CA SER A 59 0.09 7.59 -23.61
C SER A 59 0.48 7.26 -25.05
N TYR A 60 -0.26 6.38 -25.70
CA TYR A 60 -0.04 6.08 -27.12
C TYR A 60 -0.53 7.19 -28.05
N THR A 61 -1.27 8.17 -27.52
CA THR A 61 -1.66 9.41 -28.20
C THR A 61 -0.55 10.46 -28.20
N GLU A 62 0.41 10.38 -27.27
CA GLU A 62 1.58 11.28 -27.20
C GLU A 62 2.68 10.96 -28.22
N GLY A 63 2.56 9.87 -29.00
CA GLY A 63 3.59 9.43 -29.95
C GLY A 63 4.16 10.51 -30.89
N PRO A 64 3.33 11.36 -31.53
CA PRO A 64 3.84 12.44 -32.38
C PRO A 64 4.72 13.46 -31.66
N GLU A 65 4.60 13.59 -30.33
CA GLU A 65 5.36 14.55 -29.56
C GLU A 65 6.85 14.21 -29.44
N PHE A 66 7.24 12.94 -29.57
CA PHE A 66 8.65 12.54 -29.58
C PHE A 66 9.42 13.24 -30.71
N LEU A 67 8.84 13.26 -31.92
CA LEU A 67 9.42 13.94 -33.08
C LEU A 67 9.42 15.47 -32.90
N LEU A 68 8.39 16.02 -32.27
CA LEU A 68 8.32 17.45 -31.99
C LEU A 68 9.41 17.88 -30.99
N ASN A 69 9.63 17.10 -29.92
CA ASN A 69 10.68 17.37 -28.94
C ASN A 69 12.06 17.35 -29.59
N ARG A 70 12.31 16.34 -30.42
CA ARG A 70 13.54 16.23 -31.23
C ARG A 70 13.72 17.47 -32.11
N LYS A 71 12.68 17.88 -32.84
CA LYS A 71 12.76 19.06 -33.73
C LYS A 71 13.13 20.32 -32.96
N CYS A 72 12.51 20.55 -31.79
CA CYS A 72 12.85 21.70 -30.95
C CYS A 72 14.31 21.69 -30.48
N PHE A 73 14.84 20.52 -30.11
CA PHE A 73 16.25 20.36 -29.76
C PHE A 73 17.16 20.64 -30.97
N GLU A 74 16.90 20.03 -32.12
CA GLU A 74 17.74 20.21 -33.31
C GLU A 74 17.78 21.66 -33.80
N GLU A 75 16.66 22.38 -33.71
CA GLU A 75 16.59 23.81 -34.07
C GLU A 75 17.49 24.66 -33.18
N GLU A 76 17.48 24.47 -31.86
CA GLU A 76 18.33 25.23 -30.94
C GLU A 76 19.80 24.75 -31.00
N PHE A 77 20.02 23.44 -31.09
CA PHE A 77 21.35 22.86 -31.18
C PHE A 77 22.11 23.32 -32.44
N ARG A 78 21.46 23.32 -33.61
CA ARG A 78 22.08 23.72 -34.89
C ARG A 78 22.45 25.21 -34.96
N THR A 79 21.86 26.06 -34.13
CA THR A 79 22.26 27.48 -34.08
C THR A 79 23.64 27.70 -33.50
N HIS A 80 24.13 26.76 -32.68
CA HIS A 80 25.43 26.85 -32.00
C HIS A 80 26.43 25.79 -32.45
N VAL A 81 25.95 24.67 -33.01
CA VAL A 81 26.76 23.54 -33.47
C VAL A 81 26.24 23.07 -34.84
N SER A 82 26.96 23.40 -35.92
CA SER A 82 26.48 23.13 -37.28
C SER A 82 26.73 21.70 -37.79
N ASP A 83 27.84 21.07 -37.39
CA ASP A 83 28.37 19.88 -38.09
C ASP A 83 28.78 18.71 -37.18
N LYS A 84 28.25 18.64 -35.95
CA LYS A 84 28.52 17.53 -35.02
C LYS A 84 27.22 16.98 -34.44
N LYS A 85 27.23 15.71 -34.07
CA LYS A 85 26.15 15.08 -33.29
C LYS A 85 26.29 15.37 -31.80
N TRP A 86 25.21 15.24 -31.04
CA TRP A 86 25.26 15.36 -29.57
C TRP A 86 26.29 14.39 -28.99
N THR A 87 26.23 13.13 -29.43
CA THR A 87 27.14 12.05 -29.00
C THR A 87 28.63 12.27 -29.32
N GLU A 88 28.97 13.22 -30.19
CA GLU A 88 30.35 13.52 -30.63
C GLU A 88 30.97 14.72 -29.90
N LEU A 89 30.22 15.40 -29.04
CA LEU A 89 30.69 16.58 -28.30
C LEU A 89 31.53 16.19 -27.08
N ASP A 90 32.38 17.12 -26.67
CA ASP A 90 33.10 17.00 -25.40
C ASP A 90 32.21 17.43 -24.21
N VAL A 91 32.67 17.12 -22.99
CA VAL A 91 31.94 17.42 -21.75
C VAL A 91 31.71 18.92 -21.55
N ALA A 92 32.65 19.77 -21.99
CA ALA A 92 32.53 21.22 -21.86
C ALA A 92 31.45 21.78 -22.81
N GLN A 93 31.38 21.24 -24.02
CA GLN A 93 30.36 21.56 -25.02
C GLN A 93 28.98 21.09 -24.57
N HIS A 94 28.86 19.88 -24.00
CA HIS A 94 27.64 19.41 -23.37
C HIS A 94 27.16 20.36 -22.27
N ARG A 95 28.04 20.73 -21.35
CA ARG A 95 27.72 21.67 -20.27
C ARG A 95 27.30 23.03 -20.80
N ALA A 96 28.02 23.58 -21.78
CA ALA A 96 27.71 24.87 -22.37
C ALA A 96 26.32 24.89 -23.04
N HIS A 97 25.93 23.80 -23.70
CA HIS A 97 24.59 23.70 -24.28
C HIS A 97 23.49 23.54 -23.21
N ALA A 98 23.72 22.71 -22.19
CA ALA A 98 22.79 22.58 -21.06
C ALA A 98 22.57 23.92 -20.32
N MET A 99 23.63 24.73 -20.15
CA MET A 99 23.52 26.09 -19.59
C MET A 99 22.69 27.02 -20.50
N ARG A 100 22.88 26.99 -21.82
CA ARG A 100 22.06 27.78 -22.76
C ARG A 100 20.58 27.39 -22.70
N LEU A 101 20.28 26.10 -22.57
CA LEU A 101 18.91 25.63 -22.39
C LEU A 101 18.32 26.11 -21.07
N LEU A 102 19.11 26.12 -19.98
CA LEU A 102 18.68 26.70 -18.71
C LEU A 102 18.36 28.20 -18.86
N ASP A 103 19.25 28.99 -19.46
CA ASP A 103 18.99 30.41 -19.74
C ASP A 103 17.73 30.60 -20.60
N GLY A 104 17.48 29.68 -21.54
CA GLY A 104 16.29 29.67 -22.38
C GLY A 104 14.97 29.45 -21.63
N LEU A 105 15.01 28.80 -20.46
CA LEU A 105 13.84 28.62 -19.60
C LEU A 105 13.40 29.92 -18.90
N GLU A 106 14.33 30.85 -18.68
CA GLU A 106 14.07 32.13 -18.02
C GLU A 106 13.41 33.19 -18.94
N VAL A 107 13.25 32.87 -20.23
CA VAL A 107 12.68 33.79 -21.23
C VAL A 107 11.20 34.10 -20.93
N ILE A 108 10.81 35.38 -21.05
CA ILE A 108 9.44 35.84 -20.75
C ILE A 108 8.38 35.25 -21.70
N THR A 109 8.74 34.95 -22.95
CA THR A 109 7.82 34.43 -23.97
C THR A 109 7.47 32.97 -23.74
N ARG A 110 6.19 32.66 -23.46
CA ARG A 110 5.68 31.30 -23.21
C ARG A 110 6.02 30.30 -24.33
N GLU A 111 5.80 30.67 -25.59
CA GLU A 111 6.05 29.75 -26.72
C GLU A 111 7.54 29.39 -26.83
N LYS A 112 8.45 30.35 -26.57
CA LYS A 112 9.88 30.08 -26.57
C LYS A 112 10.27 29.17 -25.41
N ARG A 113 9.76 29.43 -24.19
CA ARG A 113 9.97 28.54 -23.05
C ARG A 113 9.50 27.12 -23.36
N LEU A 114 8.33 26.95 -23.96
CA LEU A 114 7.82 25.61 -24.30
C LEU A 114 8.74 24.89 -25.29
N LYS A 115 9.27 25.58 -26.32
CA LYS A 115 10.24 24.99 -27.25
C LYS A 115 11.52 24.54 -26.53
N VAL A 116 12.04 25.36 -25.61
CA VAL A 116 13.21 25.02 -24.79
C VAL A 116 12.91 23.84 -23.86
N SER A 117 11.76 23.84 -23.17
CA SER A 117 11.33 22.71 -22.34
C SER A 117 11.19 21.42 -23.16
N ARG A 118 10.70 21.50 -24.40
CA ARG A 118 10.65 20.34 -25.32
C ARG A 118 12.04 19.87 -25.73
N ALA A 119 12.99 20.77 -25.94
CA ALA A 119 14.39 20.41 -26.20
C ALA A 119 15.03 19.71 -24.99
N ILE A 120 14.80 20.21 -23.78
CA ILE A 120 15.23 19.56 -22.53
C ILE A 120 14.56 18.20 -22.37
N LEU A 121 13.26 18.07 -22.69
CA LEU A 121 12.56 16.79 -22.67
C LEU A 121 13.19 15.78 -23.62
N TYR A 122 13.59 16.19 -24.83
CA TYR A 122 14.31 15.31 -25.76
C TYR A 122 15.68 14.87 -25.20
N MET A 123 16.42 15.77 -24.53
CA MET A 123 17.67 15.41 -23.87
C MET A 123 17.48 14.35 -22.79
N VAL A 124 16.50 14.52 -21.89
CA VAL A 124 16.23 13.54 -20.83
C VAL A 124 15.57 12.26 -21.36
N GLN A 125 15.02 12.28 -22.58
CA GLN A 125 14.61 11.09 -23.34
C GLN A 125 15.79 10.35 -23.98
N GLY A 126 17.03 10.79 -23.74
CA GLY A 126 18.25 10.08 -24.13
C GLY A 126 18.70 10.35 -25.55
N THR A 127 18.27 11.45 -26.16
CA THR A 127 18.69 11.85 -27.51
C THR A 127 18.56 10.70 -28.51
N PHE A 128 17.41 10.00 -28.44
CA PHE A 128 17.21 8.67 -29.01
C PHE A 128 17.43 8.58 -30.52
N ALA A 129 17.35 9.68 -31.28
CA ALA A 129 17.57 9.66 -32.73
C ALA A 129 19.02 9.34 -33.12
N GLU A 130 19.96 9.48 -32.18
CA GLU A 130 21.37 9.14 -32.36
C GLU A 130 21.71 7.74 -31.82
N CYS A 131 20.73 7.04 -31.25
CA CYS A 131 20.91 5.73 -30.63
C CYS A 131 20.50 4.59 -31.58
N SER A 132 21.21 3.47 -31.49
CA SER A 132 20.96 2.24 -32.24
C SER A 132 20.30 1.14 -31.41
N SER A 133 20.24 1.30 -30.09
CA SER A 133 19.64 0.35 -29.16
C SER A 133 19.03 1.02 -27.94
N GLU A 134 18.10 0.34 -27.27
CA GLU A 134 17.49 0.82 -26.01
C GLU A 134 18.53 1.04 -24.89
N ALA A 135 19.60 0.25 -24.88
CA ALA A 135 20.69 0.38 -23.90
C ALA A 135 21.48 1.69 -24.09
N GLU A 136 21.69 2.11 -25.34
CA GLU A 136 22.30 3.42 -25.63
C GLU A 136 21.38 4.58 -25.20
N VAL A 137 20.08 4.46 -25.46
CA VAL A 137 19.09 5.44 -24.97
C VAL A 137 19.18 5.55 -23.44
N GLN A 138 19.18 4.42 -22.72
CA GLN A 138 19.31 4.40 -21.27
C GLN A 138 20.60 5.07 -20.78
N HIS A 139 21.73 4.79 -21.44
CA HIS A 139 23.01 5.40 -21.11
C HIS A 139 22.96 6.93 -21.25
N TRP A 140 22.51 7.43 -22.39
CA TRP A 140 22.42 8.87 -22.66
C TRP A 140 21.36 9.56 -21.81
N MET A 141 20.23 8.92 -21.52
CA MET A 141 19.24 9.42 -20.55
C MET A 141 19.91 9.69 -19.20
N ARG A 142 20.65 8.71 -18.68
CA ARG A 142 21.34 8.83 -17.39
C ARG A 142 22.37 9.96 -17.41
N TYR A 143 23.25 9.98 -18.42
CA TYR A 143 24.27 11.02 -18.57
C TYR A 143 23.66 12.43 -18.66
N ASN A 144 22.68 12.62 -19.55
CA ASN A 144 22.03 13.92 -19.77
C ASN A 144 21.30 14.41 -18.52
N ILE A 145 20.68 13.51 -17.74
CA ILE A 145 20.01 13.88 -16.49
C ILE A 145 21.03 14.36 -15.45
N PHE A 146 22.13 13.65 -15.23
CA PHE A 146 23.18 14.11 -14.31
C PHE A 146 23.78 15.45 -14.74
N LEU A 147 23.97 15.66 -16.04
CA LEU A 147 24.43 16.93 -16.59
C LEU A 147 23.47 18.10 -16.28
N LEU A 148 22.17 17.89 -16.48
CA LEU A 148 21.15 18.92 -16.22
C LEU A 148 21.03 19.25 -14.72
N LEU A 149 21.18 18.25 -13.84
CA LEU A 149 21.24 18.50 -12.39
C LEU A 149 22.46 19.34 -12.00
N ASP A 150 23.63 19.02 -12.55
CA ASP A 150 24.88 19.73 -12.27
C ASP A 150 24.88 21.19 -12.76
N VAL A 151 24.05 21.49 -13.77
CA VAL A 151 23.80 22.86 -14.24
C VAL A 151 22.72 23.59 -13.42
N GLY A 152 21.95 22.89 -12.58
CA GLY A 152 20.90 23.47 -11.76
C GLY A 152 19.52 23.55 -12.44
N THR A 153 19.26 22.74 -13.47
CA THR A 153 18.00 22.79 -14.23
C THR A 153 16.77 22.40 -13.39
N PHE A 154 16.94 21.59 -12.33
CA PHE A 154 15.83 21.09 -11.53
C PHE A 154 15.04 22.21 -10.82
N THR A 155 15.71 23.18 -10.21
CA THR A 155 15.05 24.29 -9.51
C THR A 155 14.20 25.12 -10.46
N ALA A 156 14.74 25.48 -11.63
CA ALA A 156 14.02 26.20 -12.68
C ALA A 156 12.78 25.42 -13.17
N LEU A 157 12.86 24.10 -13.30
CA LEU A 157 11.71 23.26 -13.68
C LEU A 157 10.61 23.26 -12.61
N VAL A 158 10.97 23.23 -11.32
CA VAL A 158 10.02 23.28 -10.21
C VAL A 158 9.33 24.64 -10.14
N GLU A 159 10.06 25.73 -10.36
CA GLU A 159 9.50 27.08 -10.42
C GLU A 159 8.52 27.24 -11.58
N LEU A 160 8.90 26.78 -12.78
CA LEU A 160 8.03 26.79 -13.95
C LEU A 160 6.78 25.92 -13.75
N LEU A 161 6.92 24.76 -13.10
CA LEU A 161 5.78 23.90 -12.79
C LEU A 161 4.82 24.60 -11.82
N ASN A 162 5.31 25.25 -10.77
CA ASN A 162 4.49 26.05 -9.85
C ASN A 162 3.73 27.15 -10.61
N MET A 163 4.43 27.91 -11.45
CA MET A 163 3.82 28.97 -12.25
C MET A 163 2.68 28.45 -13.14
N GLU A 164 2.86 27.29 -13.79
CA GLU A 164 1.82 26.72 -14.64
C GLU A 164 0.67 26.09 -13.84
N VAL A 165 0.94 25.58 -12.63
CA VAL A 165 -0.09 25.09 -11.69
C VAL A 165 -1.01 26.22 -11.19
N ASP A 166 -0.50 27.44 -11.12
CA ASP A 166 -1.26 28.64 -10.73
C ASP A 166 -1.77 29.47 -11.93
N ASN A 167 -1.66 28.94 -13.15
CA ASN A 167 -2.12 29.60 -14.37
C ASN A 167 -3.65 29.67 -14.45
N SER A 168 -4.21 30.76 -13.94
CA SER A 168 -5.66 31.01 -13.89
C SER A 168 -6.31 31.11 -15.27
N ALA A 169 -5.59 31.56 -16.29
CA ALA A 169 -6.09 31.66 -17.66
C ALA A 169 -6.28 30.27 -18.29
N ALA A 170 -5.31 29.36 -18.11
CA ALA A 170 -5.43 27.97 -18.53
C ALA A 170 -6.59 27.27 -17.80
N CYS A 171 -6.72 27.47 -16.49
CA CYS A 171 -7.84 26.95 -15.71
C CYS A 171 -9.19 27.44 -16.25
N SER A 172 -9.32 28.75 -16.46
CA SER A 172 -10.56 29.37 -16.97
C SER A 172 -10.94 28.87 -18.36
N SER A 173 -9.95 28.65 -19.23
CA SER A 173 -10.16 28.09 -20.57
C SER A 173 -10.66 26.65 -20.49
N ALA A 174 -9.98 25.82 -19.70
CA ALA A 174 -10.31 24.40 -19.55
C ALA A 174 -11.72 24.17 -18.98
N VAL A 175 -12.14 24.96 -17.99
CA VAL A 175 -13.47 24.85 -17.36
C VAL A 175 -14.61 25.18 -18.35
N ARG A 176 -14.37 26.06 -19.31
CA ARG A 176 -15.36 26.45 -20.33
C ARG A 176 -15.44 25.46 -21.50
N LYS A 177 -14.42 24.64 -21.69
CA LYS A 177 -14.33 23.71 -22.82
C LYS A 177 -15.18 22.46 -22.56
N PRO A 178 -16.09 22.08 -23.47
CA PRO A 178 -16.96 20.92 -23.26
C PRO A 178 -16.22 19.58 -23.29
N ALA A 179 -15.09 19.51 -24.00
CA ALA A 179 -14.23 18.33 -24.04
C ALA A 179 -12.75 18.76 -23.93
N ILE A 180 -12.10 18.31 -22.86
CA ILE A 180 -10.69 18.56 -22.60
C ILE A 180 -9.87 17.43 -23.23
N SER A 181 -8.77 17.79 -23.88
CA SER A 181 -7.83 16.88 -24.53
C SER A 181 -6.40 17.09 -24.04
N LEU A 182 -5.49 16.23 -24.50
CA LEU A 182 -4.06 16.31 -24.16
C LEU A 182 -3.41 17.65 -24.54
N ALA A 183 -3.95 18.39 -25.51
CA ALA A 183 -3.43 19.69 -25.92
C ALA A 183 -3.61 20.77 -24.86
N ASP A 184 -4.66 20.69 -24.03
CA ASP A 184 -4.98 21.66 -22.99
C ASP A 184 -4.01 21.61 -21.79
N SER A 185 -3.09 20.64 -21.76
CA SER A 185 -2.14 20.42 -20.67
C SER A 185 -0.69 20.30 -21.13
N THR A 186 -0.38 20.77 -22.35
CA THR A 186 0.92 20.56 -23.00
C THR A 186 2.11 21.03 -22.15
N ASP A 187 2.11 22.27 -21.65
CA ASP A 187 3.20 22.80 -20.81
C ASP A 187 3.40 21.94 -19.54
N LEU A 188 2.31 21.60 -18.84
CA LEU A 188 2.34 20.74 -17.64
C LEU A 188 2.89 19.36 -17.96
N ARG A 189 2.43 18.72 -19.05
CA ARG A 189 2.88 17.38 -19.44
C ARG A 189 4.38 17.36 -19.75
N VAL A 190 4.89 18.36 -20.47
CA VAL A 190 6.32 18.47 -20.77
C VAL A 190 7.13 18.59 -19.47
N LEU A 191 6.77 19.51 -18.57
CA LEU A 191 7.47 19.72 -17.30
C LEU A 191 7.43 18.48 -16.39
N LEU A 192 6.24 17.88 -16.22
CA LEU A 192 6.06 16.68 -15.41
C LEU A 192 6.83 15.48 -15.98
N ASN A 193 6.88 15.33 -17.30
CA ASN A 193 7.67 14.27 -17.94
C ASN A 193 9.17 14.45 -17.65
N ILE A 194 9.71 15.67 -17.75
CA ILE A 194 11.13 15.93 -17.45
C ILE A 194 11.43 15.56 -16.00
N ILE A 195 10.66 16.08 -15.06
CA ILE A 195 10.90 15.86 -13.62
C ILE A 195 10.73 14.37 -13.28
N TYR A 196 9.72 13.70 -13.85
CA TYR A 196 9.53 12.26 -13.66
C TYR A 196 10.73 11.45 -14.15
N LEU A 197 11.23 11.74 -15.36
CA LEU A 197 12.40 11.05 -15.92
C LEU A 197 13.65 11.29 -15.08
N MET A 198 13.85 12.50 -14.57
CA MET A 198 14.92 12.81 -13.61
C MET A 198 14.80 11.92 -12.36
N VAL A 199 13.65 11.95 -11.68
CA VAL A 199 13.43 11.19 -10.44
C VAL A 199 13.62 9.69 -10.64
N VAL A 200 13.02 9.09 -11.68
CA VAL A 200 13.10 7.65 -11.92
C VAL A 200 14.51 7.21 -12.30
N THR A 201 15.23 7.99 -13.10
CA THR A 201 16.58 7.64 -13.53
C THR A 201 17.59 7.77 -12.40
N ILE A 202 17.50 8.85 -11.62
CA ILE A 202 18.38 9.08 -10.47
C ILE A 202 18.05 8.09 -9.35
N GLN A 203 16.80 7.67 -9.17
CA GLN A 203 16.45 6.66 -8.16
C GLN A 203 17.18 5.32 -8.38
N GLN A 204 17.53 4.95 -9.62
CA GLN A 204 18.26 3.72 -9.91
C GLN A 204 19.73 3.84 -9.49
N GLU A 205 20.13 3.09 -8.48
CA GLU A 205 21.53 2.96 -8.03
C GLU A 205 22.33 2.12 -9.03
N ASP A 206 23.46 2.64 -9.50
CA ASP A 206 24.41 1.88 -10.29
C ASP A 206 25.74 1.80 -9.51
N PRO A 207 26.25 0.60 -9.17
CA PRO A 207 27.54 0.44 -8.53
C PRO A 207 28.70 1.09 -9.30
N ALA A 208 28.57 1.24 -10.63
CA ALA A 208 29.54 1.90 -11.49
C ALA A 208 29.47 3.45 -11.44
N ASP A 209 28.49 4.04 -10.74
CA ASP A 209 28.37 5.49 -10.58
C ASP A 209 29.65 6.08 -9.94
N SER A 210 30.11 7.21 -10.49
CA SER A 210 31.23 7.97 -9.95
C SER A 210 30.88 8.55 -8.56
N PRO A 211 31.88 8.88 -7.71
CA PRO A 211 31.61 9.49 -6.42
C PRO A 211 30.87 10.82 -6.54
N GLU A 212 31.11 11.60 -7.61
CA GLU A 212 30.39 12.83 -7.89
C GLU A 212 28.90 12.55 -8.15
N TRP A 213 28.57 11.56 -8.99
CA TRP A 213 27.17 11.18 -9.26
C TRP A 213 26.44 10.67 -8.03
N ARG A 214 27.13 9.94 -7.13
CA ARG A 214 26.56 9.53 -5.85
C ARG A 214 26.29 10.73 -4.95
N ALA A 215 27.18 11.71 -4.90
CA ALA A 215 26.95 12.95 -4.16
C ALA A 215 25.78 13.74 -4.75
N THR A 216 25.73 13.94 -6.08
CA THR A 216 24.62 14.62 -6.77
C THR A 216 23.28 13.93 -6.51
N ARG A 217 23.24 12.59 -6.48
CA ARG A 217 22.03 11.82 -6.11
C ARG A 217 21.53 12.16 -4.71
N GLU A 218 22.40 12.16 -3.71
CA GLU A 218 22.00 12.48 -2.32
C GLU A 218 21.60 13.95 -2.16
N THR A 219 22.29 14.87 -2.85
CA THR A 219 21.88 16.28 -2.93
C THR A 219 20.49 16.41 -3.55
N PHE A 220 20.26 15.79 -4.71
CA PHE A 220 18.96 15.81 -5.39
C PHE A 220 17.84 15.20 -4.53
N LYS A 221 18.12 14.11 -3.81
CA LYS A 221 17.17 13.50 -2.86
C LYS A 221 16.80 14.46 -1.73
N THR A 222 17.78 15.17 -1.20
CA THR A 222 17.58 16.20 -0.16
C THR A 222 16.75 17.35 -0.70
N GLU A 223 17.11 17.88 -1.87
CA GLU A 223 16.39 18.95 -2.56
C GLU A 223 14.93 18.58 -2.80
N LEU A 224 14.65 17.37 -3.32
CA LEU A 224 13.30 16.88 -3.59
C LEU A 224 12.42 16.80 -2.33
N GLY A 225 13.03 16.51 -1.17
CA GLY A 225 12.34 16.45 0.13
C GLY A 225 12.31 17.78 0.89
N SER A 226 13.05 18.78 0.43
CA SER A 226 13.16 20.09 1.06
C SER A 226 12.14 21.09 0.52
N PRO A 227 11.76 22.11 1.30
CA PRO A 227 10.89 23.19 0.84
C PRO A 227 11.66 24.16 -0.06
N LEU A 228 11.75 23.86 -1.36
CA LEU A 228 12.49 24.70 -2.33
C LEU A 228 11.73 25.99 -2.70
N TYR A 229 10.41 25.90 -2.92
CA TYR A 229 9.59 27.00 -3.41
C TYR A 229 8.24 27.03 -2.66
N ASN A 230 7.71 28.22 -2.34
CA ASN A 230 6.52 28.41 -1.50
C ASN A 230 6.57 27.72 -0.11
N ASN A 231 7.76 27.47 0.43
CA ASN A 231 7.98 26.76 1.71
C ASN A 231 7.40 25.34 1.79
N GLU A 232 7.17 24.67 0.65
CA GLU A 232 6.60 23.32 0.62
C GLU A 232 7.43 22.37 -0.28
N PRO A 233 7.63 21.09 0.12
CA PRO A 233 8.23 20.08 -0.75
C PRO A 233 7.39 19.81 -2.01
N ILE A 234 8.04 19.37 -3.10
CA ILE A 234 7.36 19.08 -4.38
C ILE A 234 6.17 18.10 -4.22
N SER A 235 6.28 17.15 -3.30
CA SER A 235 5.22 16.19 -3.01
C SER A 235 3.95 16.86 -2.47
N VAL A 236 4.09 17.93 -1.68
CA VAL A 236 2.95 18.70 -1.15
C VAL A 236 2.29 19.52 -2.27
N MET A 237 3.08 20.13 -3.14
CA MET A 237 2.57 20.79 -4.35
C MET A 237 1.77 19.82 -5.24
N LEU A 238 2.28 18.60 -5.47
CA LEU A 238 1.60 17.56 -6.25
C LEU A 238 0.31 17.09 -5.57
N PHE A 239 0.28 17.00 -4.23
CA PHE A 239 -0.96 16.81 -3.47
C PHE A 239 -1.95 17.96 -3.69
N GLY A 240 -1.47 19.20 -3.70
CA GLY A 240 -2.24 20.39 -4.07
C GLY A 240 -2.89 20.28 -5.45
N MET A 241 -2.13 19.83 -6.46
CA MET A 241 -2.66 19.57 -7.81
C MET A 241 -3.78 18.53 -7.80
N VAL A 242 -3.62 17.44 -7.05
CA VAL A 242 -4.65 16.40 -6.89
C VAL A 242 -5.95 16.98 -6.35
N THR A 243 -5.89 17.84 -5.33
CA THR A 243 -7.08 18.50 -4.78
C THR A 243 -7.71 19.54 -5.70
N LYS A 244 -6.90 20.36 -6.40
CA LYS A 244 -7.38 21.34 -7.39
C LYS A 244 -8.12 20.66 -8.55
N PHE A 245 -7.63 19.51 -9.00
CA PHE A 245 -8.30 18.70 -10.02
C PHE A 245 -9.63 18.12 -9.52
N CYS A 246 -9.64 17.47 -8.35
CA CYS A 246 -10.85 16.84 -7.80
C CYS A 246 -11.96 17.82 -7.40
N SER A 247 -11.63 19.09 -7.18
CA SER A 247 -12.60 20.16 -6.92
C SER A 247 -13.14 20.81 -8.20
N GLY A 248 -12.63 20.42 -9.37
CA GLY A 248 -13.06 20.95 -10.67
C GLY A 248 -12.43 22.30 -11.05
N HIS A 249 -11.52 22.84 -10.24
CA HIS A 249 -10.85 24.11 -10.53
C HIS A 249 -9.84 23.98 -11.67
N ALA A 250 -9.17 22.83 -11.78
CA ALA A 250 -8.16 22.57 -12.79
C ALA A 250 -8.39 21.21 -13.49
N PRO A 251 -9.44 21.08 -14.32
CA PRO A 251 -9.83 19.79 -14.92
C PRO A 251 -8.89 19.31 -16.04
N HIS A 252 -7.97 20.16 -16.50
CA HIS A 252 -6.97 19.85 -17.52
C HIS A 252 -5.70 19.20 -16.96
N PHE A 253 -5.50 19.16 -15.64
CA PHE A 253 -4.28 18.60 -15.07
C PHE A 253 -4.07 17.13 -15.48
N PRO A 254 -2.87 16.74 -15.95
CA PRO A 254 -2.59 15.40 -16.43
C PRO A 254 -2.40 14.43 -15.26
N MET A 255 -3.52 13.98 -14.68
CA MET A 255 -3.54 13.34 -13.36
C MET A 255 -2.71 12.06 -13.27
N LYS A 256 -2.60 11.28 -14.35
CA LYS A 256 -1.69 10.11 -14.39
C LYS A 256 -0.25 10.53 -14.09
N LYS A 257 0.26 11.55 -14.80
CA LYS A 257 1.64 12.04 -14.65
C LYS A 257 1.88 12.63 -13.26
N VAL A 258 0.92 13.40 -12.74
CA VAL A 258 0.96 13.96 -11.38
C VAL A 258 1.06 12.84 -10.33
N LEU A 259 0.21 11.81 -10.42
CA LEU A 259 0.21 10.70 -9.47
C LEU A 259 1.44 9.81 -9.58
N MET A 260 1.93 9.57 -10.79
CA MET A 260 3.17 8.83 -11.01
C MET A 260 4.36 9.57 -10.40
N LEU A 261 4.50 10.87 -10.67
CA LEU A 261 5.56 11.68 -10.07
C LEU A 261 5.42 11.76 -8.55
N LEU A 262 4.22 11.98 -8.01
CA LEU A 262 3.98 12.00 -6.57
C LEU A 262 4.42 10.69 -5.91
N TRP A 263 4.07 9.55 -6.51
CA TRP A 263 4.51 8.25 -6.02
C TRP A 263 6.03 8.11 -6.03
N LYS A 264 6.70 8.41 -7.15
CA LYS A 264 8.15 8.24 -7.26
C LYS A 264 8.92 9.22 -6.36
N SER A 265 8.43 10.45 -6.21
CA SER A 265 9.00 11.44 -5.28
C SER A 265 8.90 10.98 -3.82
N ILE A 266 7.74 10.46 -3.40
CA ILE A 266 7.58 9.89 -2.04
C ILE A 266 8.48 8.68 -1.86
N LEU A 267 8.55 7.79 -2.86
CA LEU A 267 9.37 6.59 -2.79
C LEU A 267 10.87 6.93 -2.69
N PHE A 268 11.34 7.93 -3.43
CA PHE A 268 12.74 8.32 -3.43
C PHE A 268 13.15 9.08 -2.16
N THR A 269 12.30 9.97 -1.66
CA THR A 269 12.59 10.78 -0.46
C THR A 269 12.45 9.99 0.84
N LEU A 270 11.35 9.24 1.02
CA LEU A 270 11.10 8.48 2.25
C LEU A 270 11.73 7.08 2.22
N GLY A 271 11.90 6.52 1.03
CA GLY A 271 12.49 5.20 0.80
C GLY A 271 11.48 4.07 0.59
N GLY A 272 11.97 2.97 0.01
CA GLY A 272 11.21 1.76 -0.29
C GLY A 272 10.95 0.85 0.92
N PHE A 273 10.33 -0.30 0.69
CA PHE A 273 9.97 -1.23 1.76
C PHE A 273 11.16 -1.86 2.47
N GLU A 274 12.28 -2.10 1.77
CA GLU A 274 13.51 -2.62 2.36
C GLU A 274 14.19 -1.56 3.24
N GLN A 275 14.34 -0.34 2.73
CA GLN A 275 14.88 0.80 3.49
C GLN A 275 14.04 1.09 4.74
N LEU A 276 12.70 1.09 4.62
CA LEU A 276 11.79 1.20 5.76
C LEU A 276 12.01 0.09 6.81
N GLN A 277 12.26 -1.15 6.38
CA GLN A 277 12.54 -2.26 7.28
C GLN A 277 13.87 -2.05 8.02
N ASN A 278 14.89 -1.52 7.34
CA ASN A 278 16.18 -1.15 7.96
C ASN A 278 16.02 -0.02 8.98
N ILE A 279 15.29 1.06 8.63
CA ILE A 279 14.98 2.15 9.57
C ILE A 279 14.25 1.60 10.80
N LYS A 280 13.30 0.68 10.60
CA LYS A 280 12.58 0.05 11.70
C LYS A 280 13.48 -0.79 12.61
N VAL A 281 14.48 -1.47 12.05
CA VAL A 281 15.46 -2.23 12.86
C VAL A 281 16.31 -1.26 13.70
N ARG A 282 16.86 -0.21 13.09
CA ARG A 282 17.63 0.83 13.81
C ARG A 282 16.82 1.50 14.93
N LYS A 283 15.59 1.93 14.63
CA LYS A 283 14.69 2.54 15.63
C LYS A 283 14.34 1.60 16.79
N ARG A 284 14.36 0.27 16.57
CA ARG A 284 14.20 -0.70 17.67
C ARG A 284 15.46 -0.79 18.53
N GLU A 285 16.64 -0.75 17.93
CA GLU A 285 17.92 -0.76 18.63
C GLU A 285 18.08 0.49 19.51
N GLU A 286 17.75 1.67 18.96
CA GLU A 286 17.70 2.95 19.70
C GLU A 286 16.77 2.88 20.93
N LEU A 287 15.60 2.26 20.76
CA LEU A 287 14.61 2.04 21.84
C LEU A 287 14.93 0.83 22.73
N ARG A 288 16.11 0.19 22.56
CA ARG A 288 16.56 -1.00 23.30
C ARG A 288 15.56 -2.17 23.27
N LEU A 289 14.83 -2.29 22.17
CA LEU A 289 13.90 -3.38 21.94
C LEU A 289 14.60 -4.61 21.36
N PRO A 290 14.12 -5.84 21.65
CA PRO A 290 14.65 -7.05 21.04
C PRO A 290 14.58 -7.01 19.50
N PRO A 291 15.52 -7.65 18.79
CA PRO A 291 15.50 -7.71 17.33
C PRO A 291 14.21 -8.38 16.84
N LEU A 292 13.82 -8.07 15.61
CA LEU A 292 12.67 -8.72 15.00
C LEU A 292 13.01 -10.19 14.72
N PRO A 293 12.13 -11.15 15.09
CA PRO A 293 12.41 -12.57 14.89
C PRO A 293 12.44 -12.96 13.41
N GLU A 294 11.67 -12.24 12.56
CA GLU A 294 11.67 -12.47 11.12
C GLU A 294 11.33 -11.21 10.31
N ASP A 295 11.87 -11.15 9.10
CA ASP A 295 11.43 -10.22 8.06
C ASP A 295 10.21 -10.80 7.34
N SER A 296 9.07 -10.13 7.53
CA SER A 296 7.81 -10.56 6.93
C SER A 296 7.83 -10.57 5.40
N ILE A 297 8.60 -9.69 4.74
CA ILE A 297 8.67 -9.65 3.28
C ILE A 297 9.42 -10.88 2.77
N ARG A 298 10.60 -11.17 3.34
CA ARG A 298 11.40 -12.36 3.01
C ARG A 298 10.65 -13.66 3.27
N VAL A 299 9.97 -13.76 4.42
CA VAL A 299 9.16 -14.94 4.73
C VAL A 299 8.06 -15.14 3.68
N ILE A 300 7.33 -14.08 3.30
CA ILE A 300 6.26 -14.17 2.30
C ILE A 300 6.80 -14.60 0.93
N ARG A 301 7.96 -14.09 0.51
CA ARG A 301 8.60 -14.50 -0.76
C ARG A 301 8.88 -16.00 -0.82
N SER A 302 9.17 -16.63 0.32
CA SER A 302 9.41 -18.08 0.39
C SER A 302 8.14 -18.95 0.48
N MET A 303 6.96 -18.32 0.62
CA MET A 303 5.69 -19.06 0.74
C MET A 303 5.13 -19.48 -0.62
N ARG A 304 4.60 -20.70 -0.69
CA ARG A 304 3.75 -21.15 -1.79
C ARG A 304 2.30 -20.68 -1.62
N ALA A 305 1.60 -20.48 -2.74
CA ALA A 305 0.17 -20.24 -2.75
C ALA A 305 -0.58 -21.43 -2.13
N ALA A 306 -1.72 -21.15 -1.48
CA ALA A 306 -2.67 -22.17 -1.06
C ALA A 306 -3.59 -22.57 -2.22
N SER A 307 -3.98 -23.84 -2.28
CA SER A 307 -4.99 -24.30 -3.24
C SER A 307 -6.30 -23.53 -3.02
N PRO A 308 -6.95 -23.03 -4.08
CA PRO A 308 -8.15 -22.21 -3.93
C PRO A 308 -9.30 -23.01 -3.30
N PRO A 309 -10.18 -22.38 -2.50
CA PRO A 309 -11.37 -23.05 -2.01
C PRO A 309 -12.31 -23.40 -3.18
N ALA A 310 -12.92 -24.58 -3.13
CA ALA A 310 -13.87 -25.06 -4.13
C ALA A 310 -14.99 -24.03 -4.38
N SER A 311 -15.24 -23.74 -5.65
CA SER A 311 -16.30 -22.82 -6.09
C SER A 311 -17.69 -23.44 -5.95
N ALA A 312 -18.75 -22.63 -6.03
CA ALA A 312 -20.13 -23.13 -6.04
C ALA A 312 -20.37 -24.11 -7.20
N SER A 313 -19.75 -23.88 -8.36
CA SER A 313 -19.75 -24.83 -9.49
C SER A 313 -19.02 -26.13 -9.16
N ASP A 314 -17.86 -26.08 -8.47
CA ASP A 314 -17.15 -27.31 -8.06
C ASP A 314 -17.93 -28.10 -6.99
N LEU A 315 -18.68 -27.40 -6.14
CA LEU A 315 -19.55 -28.00 -5.13
C LEU A 315 -20.78 -28.65 -5.79
N ILE A 316 -21.40 -27.99 -6.78
CA ILE A 316 -22.49 -28.55 -7.58
C ILE A 316 -22.02 -29.76 -8.39
N GLU A 317 -20.82 -29.70 -8.98
CA GLU A 317 -20.24 -30.82 -9.72
C GLU A 317 -19.87 -32.00 -8.80
N GLN A 318 -19.38 -31.72 -7.58
CA GLN A 318 -19.19 -32.75 -6.54
C GLN A 318 -20.52 -33.35 -6.06
N GLN A 319 -21.58 -32.56 -5.97
CA GLN A 319 -22.91 -33.02 -5.58
C GLN A 319 -23.54 -33.89 -6.70
N GLN A 320 -23.36 -33.50 -7.97
CA GLN A 320 -23.75 -34.31 -9.14
C GLN A 320 -22.89 -35.59 -9.28
N LYS A 321 -21.60 -35.54 -8.95
CA LYS A 321 -20.73 -36.74 -8.91
C LYS A 321 -21.07 -37.68 -7.74
N ARG A 322 -21.53 -37.16 -6.60
CA ARG A 322 -22.08 -37.99 -5.50
C ARG A 322 -23.40 -38.63 -5.90
N ALA A 323 -24.32 -37.89 -6.50
CA ALA A 323 -25.58 -38.42 -7.04
C ALA A 323 -25.37 -39.50 -8.13
N ARG A 324 -24.32 -39.36 -8.96
CA ARG A 324 -23.93 -40.39 -9.95
C ARG A 324 -23.26 -41.63 -9.36
N ARG A 325 -22.65 -41.54 -8.16
CA ARG A 325 -22.03 -42.69 -7.48
C ARG A 325 -23.07 -43.57 -6.77
N GLU A 326 -24.16 -42.99 -6.31
CA GLU A 326 -25.27 -43.74 -5.69
C GLU A 326 -26.12 -44.53 -6.71
N HIS A 327 -26.02 -44.20 -8.00
CA HIS A 327 -26.79 -44.89 -9.06
C HIS A 327 -26.13 -46.18 -9.60
N LYS A 328 -25.02 -46.64 -9.02
CA LYS A 328 -24.29 -47.84 -9.48
C LYS A 328 -24.12 -48.96 -8.45
N SER A 329 -24.87 -48.94 -7.34
CA SER A 329 -25.04 -50.11 -6.46
C SER A 329 -26.52 -50.52 -6.35
N LEU A 330 -26.92 -51.42 -7.25
CA LEU A 330 -27.83 -52.56 -7.06
C LEU A 330 -28.97 -52.46 -6.03
N ILE A 331 -30.17 -52.15 -6.55
CA ILE A 331 -31.43 -52.93 -6.53
C ILE A 331 -31.51 -54.10 -5.51
N LYS A 332 -32.36 -53.96 -4.47
CA LYS A 332 -33.57 -54.79 -4.24
C LYS A 332 -34.48 -54.25 -3.11
N GLN A 333 -35.75 -53.97 -3.47
CA GLN A 333 -37.03 -54.09 -2.74
C GLN A 333 -37.16 -53.59 -1.28
N ASP A 334 -38.23 -52.94 -0.82
CA ASP A 334 -39.41 -52.25 -1.38
C ASP A 334 -40.16 -51.64 -0.16
N ASN A 335 -41.06 -50.68 -0.44
CA ASN A 335 -42.07 -50.03 0.43
C ASN A 335 -41.64 -48.83 1.28
N LEU A 336 -41.86 -47.59 0.84
CA LEU A 336 -43.09 -46.77 0.74
C LEU A 336 -43.59 -46.15 2.06
N ASP A 337 -43.72 -44.82 1.96
CA ASP A 337 -44.59 -43.86 2.66
C ASP A 337 -43.90 -42.98 3.69
N ALA A 338 -44.04 -41.65 3.72
CA ALA A 338 -44.53 -40.62 2.80
C ALA A 338 -44.14 -39.27 3.49
N PHE A 339 -44.02 -38.19 2.72
CA PHE A 339 -44.33 -36.77 3.07
C PHE A 339 -44.38 -36.38 4.58
N ASN A 340 -43.78 -35.30 5.07
CA ASN A 340 -43.80 -33.97 4.49
C ASN A 340 -42.92 -32.98 5.30
N GLU A 341 -42.48 -31.98 4.57
CA GLU A 341 -41.90 -30.70 4.96
C GLU A 341 -42.78 -29.94 5.98
N LYS A 342 -42.19 -29.27 6.99
CA LYS A 342 -42.84 -28.15 7.69
C LYS A 342 -41.87 -27.08 8.18
N ASP A 343 -42.23 -25.87 7.79
CA ASP A 343 -41.68 -24.52 7.96
C ASP A 343 -41.61 -24.05 9.44
N PRO A 344 -40.50 -23.41 9.90
CA PRO A 344 -40.28 -23.03 11.30
C PRO A 344 -40.98 -21.74 11.77
N TYR A 345 -42.09 -21.29 11.17
CA TYR A 345 -42.88 -20.16 11.68
C TYR A 345 -44.27 -20.59 12.17
N LYS A 346 -44.36 -21.14 13.39
CA LYS A 346 -45.54 -21.04 14.27
C LYS A 346 -45.15 -21.13 15.75
N SER A 347 -45.83 -20.30 16.53
CA SER A 347 -45.63 -19.97 17.94
C SER A 347 -46.44 -20.84 18.92
N ASP A 348 -46.07 -20.70 20.21
CA ASP A 348 -46.82 -20.95 21.45
C ASP A 348 -46.79 -22.37 22.10
N ASP A 349 -45.88 -22.50 23.09
CA ASP A 349 -46.01 -22.89 24.52
C ASP A 349 -47.32 -23.55 25.06
N PRO A 350 -47.39 -24.11 26.30
CA PRO A 350 -46.50 -24.95 27.14
C PRO A 350 -47.22 -26.26 27.65
N ARG A 351 -46.54 -27.02 28.54
CA ARG A 351 -47.04 -27.95 29.61
C ARG A 351 -46.94 -29.46 29.34
N GLU A 352 -46.16 -30.15 30.20
CA GLU A 352 -46.59 -31.12 31.26
C GLU A 352 -46.72 -32.53 30.63
N ASP A 353 -46.07 -33.61 31.05
CA ASP A 353 -45.81 -34.23 32.36
C ASP A 353 -44.56 -35.16 32.20
N GLU A 354 -43.59 -35.18 33.11
CA GLU A 354 -43.51 -35.94 34.38
C GLU A 354 -43.30 -37.47 34.23
N ASP A 355 -42.39 -37.95 35.10
CA ASP A 355 -42.22 -39.30 35.67
C ASP A 355 -41.47 -40.40 34.88
N ASP A 356 -40.63 -41.25 35.50
CA ASP A 356 -39.87 -41.21 36.75
C ASP A 356 -39.01 -42.51 36.83
N ASN A 357 -37.95 -42.48 37.65
CA ASN A 357 -37.27 -43.57 38.37
C ASN A 357 -36.45 -44.63 37.59
N ASP A 358 -35.12 -44.68 37.76
CA ASP A 358 -34.33 -45.29 38.87
C ASP A 358 -34.31 -46.83 38.81
N ASP A 359 -33.15 -47.45 38.54
CA ASP A 359 -32.23 -47.86 39.60
C ASP A 359 -31.08 -48.80 39.13
N ASN A 360 -29.88 -48.48 39.64
CA ASN A 360 -28.89 -49.39 40.22
C ASN A 360 -27.97 -50.32 39.36
N ASP A 361 -26.76 -49.80 39.12
CA ASP A 361 -25.45 -50.25 39.67
C ASP A 361 -24.72 -51.55 39.20
N ASN A 362 -23.38 -51.38 39.15
CA ASN A 362 -22.26 -52.33 39.06
C ASN A 362 -21.94 -53.09 37.76
N SER A 363 -20.85 -52.71 37.10
CA SER A 363 -19.50 -53.25 37.35
C SER A 363 -18.56 -53.10 36.13
N MET A 364 -17.32 -52.68 36.42
CA MET A 364 -16.17 -52.62 35.51
C MET A 364 -15.79 -54.01 35.00
N GLU A 365 -15.56 -54.16 33.68
CA GLU A 365 -14.42 -54.93 33.14
C GLU A 365 -13.99 -54.33 31.79
N ALA A 366 -12.69 -54.09 31.68
CA ALA A 366 -11.99 -53.70 30.46
C ALA A 366 -11.27 -54.95 29.92
N GLU A 367 -11.47 -55.28 28.64
CA GLU A 367 -10.67 -56.27 27.92
C GLU A 367 -10.29 -55.73 26.53
N PRO A 368 -9.13 -56.16 25.98
CA PRO A 368 -8.22 -55.31 25.21
C PRO A 368 -8.35 -55.44 23.69
N PHE A 369 -7.94 -54.39 22.98
CA PHE A 369 -7.78 -54.39 21.52
C PHE A 369 -6.58 -55.26 21.07
N PRO A 370 -6.68 -56.04 19.97
CA PRO A 370 -5.57 -56.84 19.45
C PRO A 370 -4.55 -55.99 18.68
N MET A 371 -3.26 -56.21 18.96
CA MET A 371 -2.12 -55.66 18.20
C MET A 371 -2.07 -56.23 16.76
N GLU A 372 -1.94 -55.34 15.78
CA GLU A 372 -1.65 -55.67 14.37
C GLU A 372 -0.21 -56.19 14.19
N ARG A 373 -0.06 -57.17 13.28
CA ARG A 373 1.22 -57.76 12.87
C ARG A 373 1.96 -56.84 11.89
N ASP A 374 3.28 -56.76 12.06
CA ASP A 374 4.24 -56.18 11.11
C ASP A 374 4.18 -56.87 9.73
N GLU A 375 3.78 -56.12 8.70
CA GLU A 375 4.10 -56.45 7.30
C GLU A 375 5.25 -55.56 6.81
N VAL A 376 6.36 -56.21 6.44
CA VAL A 376 7.62 -55.61 6.00
C VAL A 376 7.45 -54.98 4.61
N MET A 377 7.55 -53.65 4.51
CA MET A 377 7.64 -52.92 3.23
C MET A 377 8.97 -53.21 2.50
N PRO A 378 9.01 -53.25 1.15
CA PRO A 378 10.25 -53.36 0.40
C PRO A 378 11.05 -52.04 0.42
N PRO A 379 12.38 -52.08 0.26
CA PRO A 379 13.24 -50.91 0.42
C PRO A 379 13.05 -49.88 -0.72
N PRO A 380 13.14 -48.57 -0.44
CA PRO A 380 13.01 -47.53 -1.44
C PRO A 380 14.26 -47.46 -2.34
N ILE A 381 14.03 -47.31 -3.64
CA ILE A 381 15.06 -47.07 -4.65
C ILE A 381 15.74 -45.73 -4.35
N LEU A 382 17.08 -45.76 -4.23
CA LEU A 382 17.93 -44.58 -4.01
C LEU A 382 17.90 -43.67 -5.25
N HIS A 383 17.17 -42.56 -5.18
CA HIS A 383 17.37 -41.43 -6.07
C HIS A 383 18.48 -40.52 -5.51
N PRO A 384 19.34 -39.92 -6.37
CA PRO A 384 20.41 -39.04 -5.92
C PRO A 384 19.84 -37.78 -5.24
N PRO A 385 20.58 -37.20 -4.27
CA PRO A 385 20.08 -36.09 -3.47
C PRO A 385 20.01 -34.83 -4.34
N SER A 386 18.79 -34.49 -4.75
CA SER A 386 18.48 -33.09 -5.04
C SER A 386 18.36 -32.38 -3.70
N GLU A 387 19.06 -31.25 -3.54
CA GLU A 387 18.97 -30.36 -2.38
C GLU A 387 17.52 -29.90 -2.18
N ARG A 388 16.72 -30.72 -1.50
CA ARG A 388 15.42 -30.32 -0.97
C ARG A 388 15.70 -29.55 0.32
N VAL A 389 15.55 -28.23 0.25
CA VAL A 389 15.51 -27.36 1.42
C VAL A 389 14.42 -27.89 2.36
N ASN A 390 14.82 -28.49 3.48
CA ASN A 390 13.90 -28.97 4.51
C ASN A 390 13.24 -27.76 5.19
N PHE A 391 11.95 -27.55 4.94
CA PHE A 391 11.17 -26.59 5.71
C PHE A 391 10.95 -27.15 7.13
N PRO A 392 11.10 -26.34 8.20
CA PRO A 392 10.78 -26.78 9.55
C PRO A 392 9.30 -27.19 9.64
N LYS A 393 9.00 -28.20 10.46
CA LYS A 393 7.61 -28.64 10.76
C LYS A 393 6.90 -27.53 11.55
N GLY A 394 6.30 -26.56 10.86
CA GLY A 394 5.55 -25.46 11.49
C GLY A 394 5.30 -24.27 10.56
N LEU A 395 4.51 -23.31 11.05
CA LEU A 395 4.40 -22.01 10.37
C LEU A 395 5.77 -21.29 10.40
N PRO A 396 6.14 -20.53 9.37
CA PRO A 396 7.37 -19.74 9.36
C PRO A 396 7.22 -18.44 10.16
N TRP A 397 6.35 -18.45 11.18
CA TRP A 397 6.00 -17.30 11.97
C TRP A 397 6.29 -17.56 13.45
N ALA A 398 7.11 -16.73 14.08
CA ALA A 398 7.19 -16.74 15.54
C ALA A 398 5.85 -16.24 16.14
N PRO A 399 5.30 -16.91 17.18
CA PRO A 399 4.16 -16.41 17.93
C PRO A 399 4.44 -15.03 18.53
N LYS A 400 3.39 -14.22 18.72
CA LYS A 400 3.49 -12.89 19.34
C LYS A 400 2.41 -12.71 20.39
N VAL A 401 2.81 -12.22 21.56
CA VAL A 401 1.92 -11.91 22.69
C VAL A 401 2.07 -10.42 23.03
N ARG A 402 0.95 -9.71 23.23
CA ARG A 402 0.96 -8.32 23.74
C ARG A 402 0.89 -8.33 25.25
N GLU A 403 1.31 -7.23 25.86
CA GLU A 403 1.14 -6.95 27.29
C GLU A 403 -0.31 -7.13 27.76
N LYS A 404 -1.26 -6.49 27.06
CA LYS A 404 -2.70 -6.66 27.34
C LYS A 404 -3.21 -8.11 27.25
N ASP A 405 -2.58 -8.94 26.41
CA ASP A 405 -2.96 -10.35 26.30
C ASP A 405 -2.49 -11.14 27.54
N ILE A 406 -1.40 -10.70 28.19
CA ILE A 406 -0.88 -11.25 29.46
C ILE A 406 -1.75 -10.77 30.62
N GLU A 407 -2.06 -9.47 30.67
CA GLU A 407 -2.95 -8.86 31.67
C GLU A 407 -4.30 -9.57 31.70
N HIS A 408 -4.96 -9.69 30.54
CA HIS A 408 -6.27 -10.33 30.45
C HIS A 408 -6.26 -11.80 30.86
N PHE A 409 -5.19 -12.54 30.51
CA PHE A 409 -5.02 -13.93 30.92
C PHE A 409 -4.87 -14.04 32.44
N LEU A 410 -4.09 -13.14 33.05
CA LEU A 410 -3.89 -13.06 34.49
C LEU A 410 -5.14 -12.65 35.24
N GLU A 411 -5.85 -11.63 34.78
CA GLU A 411 -7.12 -11.19 35.36
C GLU A 411 -8.15 -12.31 35.34
N SER A 412 -8.33 -12.97 34.19
CA SER A 412 -9.25 -14.11 34.06
C SER A 412 -8.86 -15.26 34.98
N SER A 413 -7.55 -15.52 35.13
CA SER A 413 -7.04 -16.56 36.02
C SER A 413 -7.24 -16.20 37.49
N ARG A 414 -6.91 -14.98 37.92
CA ARG A 414 -7.07 -14.51 39.29
C ARG A 414 -8.54 -14.43 39.69
N SER A 415 -9.40 -13.94 38.80
CA SER A 415 -10.84 -13.95 38.99
C SER A 415 -11.36 -15.38 39.21
N LYS A 416 -10.94 -16.34 38.38
CA LYS A 416 -11.36 -17.73 38.48
C LYS A 416 -10.86 -18.45 39.74
N PHE A 417 -9.61 -18.25 40.15
CA PHE A 417 -8.98 -19.04 41.21
C PHE A 417 -8.95 -18.32 42.57
N ILE A 418 -8.95 -16.99 42.59
CA ILE A 418 -8.76 -16.18 43.81
C ILE A 418 -9.91 -15.20 44.05
N GLY A 419 -10.74 -14.91 43.04
CA GLY A 419 -11.92 -14.05 43.19
C GLY A 419 -11.64 -12.55 43.21
N TYR A 420 -10.39 -12.11 43.02
CA TYR A 420 -10.01 -10.69 42.89
C TYR A 420 -9.18 -10.45 41.63
N THR A 421 -9.15 -9.19 41.16
CA THR A 421 -8.30 -8.75 40.04
C THR A 421 -7.38 -7.61 40.50
N LEU A 422 -6.19 -7.56 39.92
CA LEU A 422 -5.21 -6.48 40.10
C LEU A 422 -5.03 -5.86 38.72
N GLY A 423 -5.53 -4.63 38.53
CA GLY A 423 -5.39 -3.91 37.26
C GLY A 423 -3.93 -3.54 37.00
N ASN A 424 -3.50 -3.62 35.74
CA ASN A 424 -2.13 -3.29 35.28
C ASN A 424 -1.00 -4.14 35.90
N ASP A 425 -1.30 -5.27 36.54
CA ASP A 425 -0.29 -6.18 37.10
C ASP A 425 -0.08 -7.41 36.21
N THR A 426 1.15 -7.59 35.71
CA THR A 426 1.55 -8.73 34.87
C THR A 426 2.47 -9.74 35.58
N ASP A 427 2.77 -9.53 36.86
CA ASP A 427 3.83 -10.26 37.59
C ASP A 427 3.31 -11.11 38.75
N THR A 428 2.24 -10.66 39.42
CA THR A 428 1.75 -11.29 40.65
C THR A 428 1.06 -12.63 40.37
N VAL A 429 1.75 -13.73 40.59
CA VAL A 429 1.23 -15.10 40.41
C VAL A 429 0.86 -15.81 41.71
N VAL A 430 0.93 -15.11 42.84
CA VAL A 430 0.64 -15.68 44.16
C VAL A 430 -0.80 -16.22 44.19
N GLY A 431 -0.97 -17.45 44.69
CA GLY A 431 -2.27 -18.12 44.77
C GLY A 431 -2.73 -18.81 43.49
N LEU A 432 -1.99 -18.71 42.38
CA LEU A 432 -2.33 -19.39 41.13
C LEU A 432 -1.71 -20.81 41.04
N PRO A 433 -2.37 -21.77 40.37
CA PRO A 433 -1.79 -23.08 40.10
C PRO A 433 -0.51 -23.05 39.25
N ARG A 434 0.40 -24.03 39.47
CA ARG A 434 1.67 -24.16 38.71
C ARG A 434 1.51 -24.13 37.18
N PRO A 435 0.50 -24.76 36.55
CA PRO A 435 0.31 -24.66 35.10
C PRO A 435 0.09 -23.22 34.60
N ILE A 436 -0.51 -22.35 35.42
CA ILE A 436 -0.71 -20.93 35.07
C ILE A 436 0.63 -20.19 35.13
N HIS A 437 1.51 -20.54 36.08
CA HIS A 437 2.85 -19.97 36.15
C HIS A 437 3.66 -20.30 34.90
N GLU A 438 3.59 -21.55 34.44
CA GLU A 438 4.24 -21.99 33.19
C GLU A 438 3.65 -21.29 31.95
N SER A 439 2.32 -21.15 31.91
CA SER A 439 1.63 -20.41 30.84
C SER A 439 2.10 -18.96 30.77
N ILE A 440 2.15 -18.25 31.91
CA ILE A 440 2.63 -16.86 31.98
C ILE A 440 4.09 -16.76 31.56
N ARG A 441 4.94 -17.69 32.00
CA ARG A 441 6.34 -17.74 31.57
C ARG A 441 6.45 -17.84 30.05
N THR A 442 5.65 -18.71 29.43
CA THR A 442 5.60 -18.89 27.97
C THR A 442 5.08 -17.65 27.25
N LEU A 443 4.05 -17.00 27.79
CA LEU A 443 3.51 -15.75 27.27
C LEU A 443 4.54 -14.62 27.33
N LYS A 444 5.26 -14.48 28.45
CA LYS A 444 6.34 -13.50 28.63
C LYS A 444 7.51 -13.73 27.69
N GLN A 445 7.89 -14.99 27.44
CA GLN A 445 8.94 -15.34 26.48
C GLN A 445 8.62 -14.87 25.05
N HIS A 446 7.34 -14.84 24.68
CA HIS A 446 6.86 -14.39 23.37
C HIS A 446 6.29 -12.95 23.38
N LYS A 447 6.56 -12.17 24.45
CA LYS A 447 6.14 -10.77 24.56
C LYS A 447 6.78 -9.97 23.43
N TYR A 448 5.95 -9.37 22.59
CA TYR A 448 6.38 -8.48 21.51
C TYR A 448 5.93 -7.07 21.82
N ILE A 449 6.89 -6.18 22.05
CA ILE A 449 6.67 -4.74 22.21
C ILE A 449 6.88 -4.07 20.86
N SER A 450 5.85 -3.36 20.41
CA SER A 450 5.86 -2.57 19.18
C SER A 450 6.32 -1.14 19.45
N ILE A 451 6.95 -0.52 18.45
CA ILE A 451 7.32 0.91 18.50
C ILE A 451 6.09 1.78 18.78
N ALA A 452 4.93 1.39 18.23
CA ALA A 452 3.66 2.09 18.45
C ALA A 452 3.21 2.09 19.91
N GLU A 453 3.44 1.00 20.66
CA GLU A 453 3.10 0.95 22.10
C GLU A 453 3.99 1.89 22.91
N ILE A 454 5.28 1.98 22.57
CA ILE A 454 6.20 2.97 23.20
C ILE A 454 5.75 4.39 22.89
N GLN A 455 5.39 4.67 21.64
CA GLN A 455 4.92 5.99 21.22
C GLN A 455 3.64 6.40 21.97
N ILE A 456 2.65 5.51 22.07
CA ILE A 456 1.43 5.79 22.85
C ILE A 456 1.77 6.06 24.31
N ALA A 457 2.63 5.24 24.93
CA ALA A 457 3.01 5.42 26.33
C ALA A 457 3.72 6.77 26.58
N LYS A 458 4.55 7.24 25.63
CA LYS A 458 5.17 8.57 25.70
C LYS A 458 4.14 9.70 25.60
N GLU A 459 3.13 9.56 24.74
CA GLU A 459 2.05 10.54 24.66
C GLU A 459 1.21 10.58 25.93
N ASP A 460 0.92 9.43 26.53
CA ASP A 460 0.25 9.36 27.83
C ASP A 460 1.08 10.02 28.94
N GLU A 461 2.42 9.96 28.87
CA GLU A 461 3.33 10.67 29.78
C GLU A 461 3.28 12.18 29.55
N PHE A 462 3.36 12.65 28.31
CA PHE A 462 3.24 14.08 27.98
C PHE A 462 1.91 14.68 28.44
N GLN A 463 0.81 13.92 28.34
CA GLN A 463 -0.49 14.35 28.85
C GLN A 463 -0.53 14.46 30.38
N LYS A 464 0.21 13.62 31.10
CA LYS A 464 0.29 13.66 32.57
C LYS A 464 1.19 14.79 33.09
N THR A 465 2.23 15.16 32.33
CA THR A 465 3.21 16.17 32.74
C THR A 465 3.34 17.32 31.73
N PRO A 466 2.28 18.11 31.47
CA PRO A 466 2.27 19.14 30.44
C PRO A 466 3.23 20.31 30.74
N LEU A 467 3.52 20.60 32.02
CA LEU A 467 4.35 21.74 32.44
C LEU A 467 5.83 21.39 32.62
N SER A 468 6.15 20.14 32.96
CA SER A 468 7.50 19.70 33.33
C SER A 468 8.18 18.82 32.28
N GLY A 469 7.47 18.43 31.22
CA GLY A 469 7.99 17.53 30.17
C GLY A 469 8.99 18.14 29.20
N GLY A 470 9.14 19.47 29.18
CA GLY A 470 9.98 20.19 28.20
C GLY A 470 9.43 20.14 26.76
N GLU A 471 10.09 20.85 25.84
CA GLU A 471 9.80 20.71 24.41
C GLU A 471 10.32 19.36 23.90
N GLU A 472 9.50 18.63 23.13
CA GLU A 472 9.89 17.37 22.52
C GLU A 472 10.96 17.63 21.44
N ASP A 473 12.13 17.02 21.57
CA ASP A 473 13.14 17.04 20.50
C ASP A 473 12.71 16.11 19.36
N VAL A 474 12.30 16.71 18.26
CA VAL A 474 11.79 16.02 17.08
C VAL A 474 12.84 16.01 15.99
N GLU A 475 13.29 14.81 15.62
CA GLU A 475 14.12 14.62 14.45
C GLU A 475 13.34 15.02 13.17
N MET A 476 13.81 16.08 12.50
CA MET A 476 13.22 16.58 11.24
C MET A 476 13.63 15.72 10.04
N CYS A 477 13.18 14.46 10.05
CA CYS A 477 13.36 13.54 8.94
C CYS A 477 12.41 13.87 7.78
N SER A 478 12.69 13.37 6.57
CA SER A 478 11.84 13.60 5.38
C SER A 478 10.39 13.15 5.56
N THR A 479 10.14 12.14 6.40
CA THR A 479 8.76 11.70 6.73
C THR A 479 8.03 12.73 7.59
N GLU A 480 8.72 13.34 8.55
CA GLU A 480 8.17 14.38 9.42
C GLU A 480 7.86 15.65 8.62
N LEU A 481 8.81 16.11 7.79
CA LEU A 481 8.63 17.27 6.91
C LEU A 481 7.43 17.07 5.96
N LEU A 482 7.30 15.88 5.37
CA LEU A 482 6.15 15.57 4.52
C LEU A 482 4.84 15.58 5.33
N TYR A 483 4.82 14.97 6.51
CA TYR A 483 3.62 14.95 7.35
C TYR A 483 3.17 16.36 7.72
N GLN A 484 4.11 17.22 8.16
CA GLN A 484 3.85 18.61 8.49
C GLN A 484 3.28 19.38 7.31
N GLY A 485 3.86 19.21 6.12
CA GLY A 485 3.39 19.89 4.90
C GLY A 485 1.99 19.44 4.47
N ILE A 486 1.64 18.16 4.61
CA ILE A 486 0.31 17.67 4.21
C ILE A 486 -0.76 17.82 5.30
N LEU A 487 -0.38 17.96 6.57
CA LEU A 487 -1.28 17.95 7.72
C LEU A 487 -2.48 18.91 7.57
N PRO A 488 -2.33 20.19 7.13
CA PRO A 488 -3.44 21.14 7.05
C PRO A 488 -4.57 20.71 6.11
N SER A 489 -4.24 19.95 5.06
CA SER A 489 -5.19 19.51 4.03
C SER A 489 -5.25 17.98 3.89
N LEU A 490 -4.75 17.23 4.89
CA LEU A 490 -4.69 15.77 4.84
C LEU A 490 -6.05 15.13 4.55
N PRO A 491 -7.17 15.54 5.19
CA PRO A 491 -8.49 14.97 4.88
C PRO A 491 -8.86 15.13 3.40
N GLN A 492 -8.62 16.32 2.84
CA GLN A 492 -8.91 16.66 1.44
C GLN A 492 -8.05 15.84 0.48
N TYR A 493 -6.75 15.67 0.78
CA TYR A 493 -5.87 14.81 -0.01
C TYR A 493 -6.34 13.35 -0.02
N MET A 494 -6.74 12.81 1.14
CA MET A 494 -7.25 11.44 1.22
C MET A 494 -8.54 11.27 0.43
N ILE A 495 -9.48 12.21 0.54
CA ILE A 495 -10.74 12.20 -0.23
C ILE A 495 -10.45 12.29 -1.74
N ALA A 496 -9.56 13.18 -2.16
CA ALA A 496 -9.22 13.38 -3.56
C ALA A 496 -8.59 12.13 -4.19
N LEU A 497 -7.62 11.50 -3.50
CA LEU A 497 -7.03 10.23 -3.95
C LEU A 497 -8.09 9.13 -4.10
N LEU A 498 -9.03 9.01 -3.15
CA LEU A 498 -10.09 8.00 -3.21
C LEU A 498 -11.13 8.29 -4.30
N LYS A 499 -11.44 9.56 -4.58
CA LYS A 499 -12.29 9.96 -5.71
C LYS A 499 -11.67 9.56 -7.05
N ILE A 500 -10.38 9.80 -7.24
CA ILE A 500 -9.66 9.38 -8.45
C ILE A 500 -9.59 7.85 -8.54
N LEU A 501 -9.31 7.16 -7.43
CA LEU A 501 -9.31 5.69 -7.38
C LEU A 501 -10.68 5.11 -7.77
N LEU A 502 -11.78 5.73 -7.36
CA LEU A 502 -13.13 5.32 -7.74
C LEU A 502 -13.38 5.53 -9.23
N ALA A 503 -12.99 6.67 -9.81
CA ALA A 503 -13.13 6.93 -11.25
C ALA A 503 -12.28 5.98 -12.12
N ALA A 504 -11.12 5.57 -11.61
CA ALA A 504 -10.24 4.61 -12.28
C ALA A 504 -10.63 3.14 -12.01
N ALA A 505 -11.57 2.87 -11.11
CA ALA A 505 -11.99 1.50 -10.80
C ALA A 505 -12.63 0.85 -12.05
N PRO A 506 -12.31 -0.42 -12.37
CA PRO A 506 -12.82 -1.05 -13.59
C PRO A 506 -14.36 -1.20 -13.62
N THR A 507 -14.99 -1.22 -12.44
CA THR A 507 -16.45 -1.26 -12.29
C THR A 507 -17.14 0.09 -12.47
N SER A 508 -16.40 1.19 -12.66
CA SER A 508 -17.01 2.51 -12.83
C SER A 508 -17.69 2.65 -14.19
N LYS A 509 -18.89 3.23 -14.22
CA LYS A 509 -19.61 3.55 -15.45
C LYS A 509 -19.37 5.01 -15.81
N ALA A 510 -19.12 5.31 -17.09
CA ALA A 510 -18.80 6.66 -17.57
C ALA A 510 -19.88 7.73 -17.24
N LYS A 511 -21.15 7.36 -17.07
CA LYS A 511 -22.24 8.28 -16.69
C LYS A 511 -22.27 8.66 -15.20
N THR A 512 -21.46 8.01 -14.36
CA THR A 512 -21.45 8.20 -12.90
C THR A 512 -20.18 8.87 -12.37
N ASP A 513 -19.24 9.20 -13.26
CA ASP A 513 -17.96 9.78 -12.86
C ASP A 513 -18.11 11.28 -12.62
N SER A 514 -17.84 11.72 -11.38
CA SER A 514 -17.87 13.14 -10.99
C SER A 514 -16.64 13.93 -11.48
N ILE A 515 -15.64 13.24 -12.01
CA ILE A 515 -14.37 13.81 -12.49
C ILE A 515 -13.93 13.10 -13.78
N ASN A 516 -13.34 13.83 -14.73
CA ASN A 516 -12.83 13.26 -15.98
C ASN A 516 -11.33 12.97 -15.88
N ILE A 517 -10.96 11.74 -15.54
CA ILE A 517 -9.56 11.30 -15.44
C ILE A 517 -8.90 11.04 -16.80
N LEU A 518 -9.61 11.19 -17.93
CA LEU A 518 -9.13 10.80 -19.25
C LEU A 518 -8.61 11.98 -20.09
N ALA A 519 -8.61 13.19 -19.55
CA ALA A 519 -8.12 14.40 -20.23
C ALA A 519 -6.69 14.26 -20.80
N ASP A 520 -5.84 13.47 -20.15
CA ASP A 520 -4.44 13.21 -20.54
C ASP A 520 -4.26 12.06 -21.57
N VAL A 521 -5.36 11.50 -22.09
CA VAL A 521 -5.31 10.44 -23.12
C VAL A 521 -6.11 10.82 -24.35
N LEU A 522 -7.18 11.59 -24.18
CA LEU A 522 -8.08 11.94 -25.27
C LEU A 522 -7.37 12.86 -26.30
N PRO A 523 -7.36 12.47 -27.59
CA PRO A 523 -6.82 13.30 -28.66
C PRO A 523 -7.70 14.54 -28.89
N GLU A 524 -7.16 15.55 -29.58
CA GLU A 524 -7.95 16.71 -30.04
C GLU A 524 -9.03 16.29 -31.04
N GLU A 525 -8.65 15.47 -32.02
CA GLU A 525 -9.56 14.89 -33.00
C GLU A 525 -9.89 13.45 -32.64
N MET A 526 -11.18 13.14 -32.53
CA MET A 526 -11.62 11.79 -32.20
C MET A 526 -11.30 10.81 -33.34
N PRO A 527 -10.91 9.56 -33.01
CA PRO A 527 -10.53 8.58 -34.00
C PRO A 527 -11.68 8.25 -34.95
N THR A 528 -11.42 8.31 -36.26
CA THR A 528 -12.41 8.05 -37.32
C THR A 528 -12.43 6.59 -37.77
N THR A 529 -11.35 5.85 -37.51
CA THR A 529 -11.23 4.44 -37.88
C THR A 529 -11.44 3.51 -36.68
N VAL A 530 -11.93 2.30 -36.96
CA VAL A 530 -12.12 1.25 -35.94
C VAL A 530 -10.79 0.93 -35.24
N LEU A 531 -9.70 0.83 -36.01
CA LEU A 531 -8.37 0.53 -35.48
C LEU A 531 -7.87 1.58 -34.49
N GLN A 532 -7.99 2.87 -34.84
CA GLN A 532 -7.61 3.96 -33.93
C GLN A 532 -8.50 4.01 -32.68
N SER A 533 -9.79 3.69 -32.82
CA SER A 533 -10.71 3.58 -31.68
C SER A 533 -10.34 2.43 -30.75
N MET A 534 -9.98 1.26 -31.30
CA MET A 534 -9.46 0.13 -30.51
C MET A 534 -8.17 0.48 -29.78
N LYS A 535 -7.20 1.11 -30.47
CA LYS A 535 -5.95 1.61 -29.87
C LYS A 535 -6.24 2.55 -28.68
N LEU A 536 -7.15 3.50 -28.86
CA LEU A 536 -7.56 4.44 -27.80
C LEU A 536 -8.23 3.70 -26.63
N GLY A 537 -9.08 2.71 -26.89
CA GLY A 537 -9.73 1.91 -25.86
C GLY A 537 -8.73 1.14 -24.98
N VAL A 538 -7.70 0.55 -25.60
CA VAL A 538 -6.59 -0.11 -24.89
C VAL A 538 -5.84 0.89 -24.00
N ASP A 539 -5.51 2.06 -24.53
CA ASP A 539 -4.76 3.09 -23.79
C ASP A 539 -5.58 3.69 -22.63
N VAL A 540 -6.89 3.88 -22.80
CA VAL A 540 -7.79 4.34 -21.73
C VAL A 540 -7.81 3.34 -20.57
N ASN A 541 -7.88 2.04 -20.85
CA ASN A 541 -7.83 1.02 -19.81
C ASN A 541 -6.45 0.99 -19.13
N ARG A 542 -5.37 1.03 -19.91
CA ARG A 542 -3.99 1.13 -19.41
C ARG A 542 -3.81 2.33 -18.47
N HIS A 543 -4.35 3.48 -18.86
CA HIS A 543 -4.31 4.71 -18.06
C HIS A 543 -4.99 4.53 -16.69
N LYS A 544 -6.17 3.91 -16.65
CA LYS A 544 -6.85 3.57 -15.39
C LYS A 544 -6.02 2.63 -14.52
N GLU A 545 -5.41 1.60 -15.10
CA GLU A 545 -4.53 0.67 -14.36
C GLU A 545 -3.34 1.39 -13.73
N ILE A 546 -2.68 2.30 -14.45
CA ILE A 546 -1.52 3.07 -13.95
C ILE A 546 -1.93 4.02 -12.82
N ILE A 547 -3.11 4.66 -12.92
CA ILE A 547 -3.65 5.49 -11.85
C ILE A 547 -3.90 4.66 -10.58
N VAL A 548 -4.57 3.51 -10.71
CA VAL A 548 -4.84 2.60 -9.57
C VAL A 548 -3.51 2.14 -8.94
N LYS A 549 -2.52 1.79 -9.77
CA LYS A 549 -1.16 1.41 -9.37
C LYS A 549 -0.53 2.49 -8.50
N SER A 550 -0.50 3.72 -9.00
CA SER A 550 0.12 4.87 -8.34
C SER A 550 -0.56 5.22 -7.02
N ILE A 551 -1.90 5.33 -7.00
CA ILE A 551 -2.65 5.66 -5.78
C ILE A 551 -2.47 4.58 -4.70
N SER A 552 -2.55 3.30 -5.10
CA SER A 552 -2.39 2.19 -4.15
C SER A 552 -0.99 2.19 -3.51
N ALA A 553 0.03 2.59 -4.25
CA ALA A 553 1.40 2.67 -3.75
C ALA A 553 1.60 3.89 -2.83
N ILE A 554 1.12 5.07 -3.22
CA ILE A 554 1.15 6.30 -2.40
C ILE A 554 0.52 6.03 -1.04
N LEU A 555 -0.72 5.53 -1.02
CA LEU A 555 -1.44 5.27 0.23
C LEU A 555 -0.71 4.25 1.11
N LEU A 556 -0.16 3.19 0.52
CA LEU A 556 0.53 2.15 1.28
C LEU A 556 1.88 2.61 1.85
N LEU A 557 2.65 3.41 1.09
CA LEU A 557 3.91 4.00 1.54
C LEU A 557 3.68 4.97 2.70
N LEU A 558 2.73 5.90 2.57
CA LEU A 558 2.40 6.86 3.63
C LEU A 558 1.91 6.16 4.91
N LEU A 559 0.97 5.21 4.80
CA LEU A 559 0.49 4.41 5.94
C LEU A 559 1.58 3.56 6.61
N LYS A 560 2.73 3.37 5.97
CA LYS A 560 3.87 2.63 6.52
C LYS A 560 4.88 3.56 7.17
N HIS A 561 5.29 4.60 6.45
CA HIS A 561 6.25 5.59 6.92
C HIS A 561 5.68 6.38 8.09
N PHE A 562 4.46 6.90 8.01
CA PHE A 562 3.82 7.58 9.14
C PHE A 562 3.69 6.68 10.35
N LYS A 563 3.38 5.38 10.17
CA LYS A 563 3.28 4.46 11.32
C LYS A 563 4.63 4.25 12.02
N LEU A 564 5.72 4.27 11.25
CA LEU A 564 7.07 4.12 11.82
C LEU A 564 7.56 5.43 12.44
N ASN A 565 7.21 6.55 11.83
CA ASN A 565 7.53 7.88 12.32
C ASN A 565 6.78 8.16 13.63
N HIS A 566 5.43 8.18 13.59
CA HIS A 566 4.57 8.21 14.77
C HIS A 566 3.20 7.53 14.57
N VAL A 567 2.79 6.68 15.52
CA VAL A 567 1.52 5.95 15.44
C VAL A 567 0.30 6.85 15.24
N TYR A 568 0.24 8.03 15.88
CA TYR A 568 -0.89 8.95 15.70
C TYR A 568 -0.89 9.68 14.35
N GLN A 569 0.26 9.88 13.69
CA GLN A 569 0.27 10.32 12.29
C GLN A 569 -0.40 9.29 11.38
N PHE A 570 -0.09 8.01 11.61
CA PHE A 570 -0.74 6.90 10.90
C PHE A 570 -2.24 6.81 11.21
N GLU A 571 -2.64 6.88 12.49
CA GLU A 571 -4.04 6.76 12.86
C GLU A 571 -4.87 7.95 12.35
N TYR A 572 -4.30 9.17 12.32
CA TYR A 572 -4.95 10.34 11.73
C TYR A 572 -5.26 10.11 10.23
N MET A 573 -4.26 9.70 9.44
CA MET A 573 -4.45 9.36 8.03
C MET A 573 -5.45 8.21 7.85
N ALA A 574 -5.35 7.16 8.68
CA ALA A 574 -6.20 5.99 8.60
C ALA A 574 -7.68 6.31 8.91
N GLN A 575 -7.95 7.16 9.92
CA GLN A 575 -9.30 7.61 10.23
C GLN A 575 -9.93 8.37 9.05
N HIS A 576 -9.20 9.31 8.45
CA HIS A 576 -9.69 10.05 7.28
C HIS A 576 -9.95 9.16 6.07
N LEU A 577 -9.11 8.13 5.83
CA LEU A 577 -9.40 7.13 4.80
C LEU A 577 -10.69 6.35 5.09
N VAL A 578 -10.91 5.95 6.34
CA VAL A 578 -12.13 5.21 6.74
C VAL A 578 -13.37 6.09 6.60
N PHE A 579 -13.33 7.35 7.07
CA PHE A 579 -14.43 8.31 6.91
C PHE A 579 -14.73 8.65 5.46
N ALA A 580 -13.70 8.72 4.61
CA ALA A 580 -13.83 8.90 3.17
C ALA A 580 -14.24 7.62 2.42
N ASN A 581 -14.76 6.60 3.11
CA ASN A 581 -15.29 5.37 2.52
C ASN A 581 -14.24 4.51 1.77
N CYS A 582 -12.98 4.50 2.21
CA CYS A 582 -11.94 3.66 1.61
C CYS A 582 -12.24 2.16 1.70
N ILE A 583 -12.77 1.68 2.85
CA ILE A 583 -13.12 0.25 3.04
C ILE A 583 -14.12 -0.22 1.99
N PRO A 584 -15.34 0.36 1.88
CA PRO A 584 -16.30 -0.08 0.87
C PRO A 584 -15.80 0.14 -0.56
N LEU A 585 -14.98 1.17 -0.82
CA LEU A 585 -14.37 1.38 -2.14
C LEU A 585 -13.46 0.21 -2.54
N ILE A 586 -12.56 -0.23 -1.65
CA ILE A 586 -11.68 -1.39 -1.91
C ILE A 586 -12.52 -2.65 -2.10
N LEU A 587 -13.57 -2.86 -1.29
CA LEU A 587 -14.45 -4.01 -1.46
C LEU A 587 -15.20 -3.99 -2.80
N LYS A 588 -15.68 -2.81 -3.23
CA LYS A 588 -16.27 -2.62 -4.56
C LYS A 588 -15.28 -2.96 -5.67
N PHE A 589 -14.03 -2.52 -5.54
CA PHE A 589 -12.95 -2.85 -6.47
C PHE A 589 -12.72 -4.37 -6.59
N PHE A 590 -12.76 -5.11 -5.48
CA PHE A 590 -12.64 -6.58 -5.50
C PHE A 590 -13.94 -7.30 -5.89
N ASN A 591 -15.08 -6.61 -5.93
CA ASN A 591 -16.37 -7.18 -6.29
C ASN A 591 -16.55 -7.30 -7.81
N GLN A 592 -15.56 -7.84 -8.49
CA GLN A 592 -15.52 -8.09 -9.92
C GLN A 592 -14.84 -9.43 -10.21
N ASN A 593 -14.74 -9.82 -11.48
CA ASN A 593 -13.93 -10.97 -11.85
C ASN A 593 -12.44 -10.60 -11.73
N ILE A 594 -11.86 -10.85 -10.55
CA ILE A 594 -10.48 -10.47 -10.24
C ILE A 594 -9.45 -11.20 -11.11
N ILE A 595 -9.76 -12.41 -11.58
CA ILE A 595 -8.87 -13.18 -12.45
C ILE A 595 -8.79 -12.46 -13.80
N SER A 596 -9.94 -12.15 -14.40
CA SER A 596 -9.99 -11.39 -15.66
C SER A 596 -9.30 -10.03 -15.56
N TYR A 597 -9.44 -9.34 -14.42
CA TYR A 597 -8.73 -8.08 -14.20
C TYR A 597 -7.21 -8.27 -14.15
N ILE A 598 -6.71 -9.29 -13.44
CA ILE A 598 -5.28 -9.56 -13.34
C ILE A 598 -4.70 -10.07 -14.67
N THR A 599 -5.48 -10.78 -15.49
CA THR A 599 -5.03 -11.26 -16.81
C THR A 599 -5.35 -10.30 -17.95
N ALA A 600 -5.83 -9.08 -17.66
CA ALA A 600 -6.17 -8.11 -18.69
C ALA A 600 -4.92 -7.67 -19.46
N LYS A 601 -5.03 -7.61 -20.80
CA LYS A 601 -3.97 -7.18 -21.70
C LYS A 601 -4.27 -5.78 -22.22
N ASN A 602 -3.73 -4.77 -21.55
CA ASN A 602 -3.87 -3.36 -21.93
C ASN A 602 -2.51 -2.72 -22.21
N SER A 603 -1.67 -3.35 -23.02
CA SER A 603 -0.35 -2.83 -23.42
C SER A 603 -0.08 -3.20 -24.88
N ILE A 604 0.52 -2.28 -25.64
CA ILE A 604 0.94 -2.45 -27.03
C ILE A 604 2.46 -2.28 -27.06
N SER A 605 3.20 -3.38 -26.90
CA SER A 605 4.66 -3.36 -26.70
C SER A 605 5.43 -2.61 -27.79
N VAL A 606 5.00 -2.70 -29.04
CA VAL A 606 5.66 -1.99 -30.16
C VAL A 606 5.53 -0.47 -30.07
N LEU A 607 4.57 0.05 -29.31
CA LEU A 607 4.37 1.49 -29.09
C LEU A 607 4.98 2.00 -27.77
N ASP A 608 5.55 1.10 -26.97
CA ASP A 608 6.13 1.45 -25.69
C ASP A 608 7.48 2.17 -25.89
N PHE A 609 7.71 3.24 -25.14
CA PHE A 609 9.01 3.91 -25.10
C PHE A 609 10.00 3.10 -24.22
N PRO A 610 11.27 2.90 -24.63
CA PRO A 610 11.96 3.50 -25.78
C PRO A 610 11.86 2.70 -27.10
N TYR A 611 11.25 1.52 -27.11
CA TYR A 611 11.18 0.67 -28.29
C TYR A 611 10.65 1.42 -29.53
N CYS A 612 9.57 2.19 -29.36
CA CYS A 612 8.87 2.89 -30.44
C CYS A 612 9.66 4.03 -31.10
N VAL A 613 10.76 4.47 -30.50
CA VAL A 613 11.62 5.53 -31.04
C VAL A 613 12.95 5.01 -31.59
N VAL A 614 13.34 3.78 -31.23
CA VAL A 614 14.57 3.13 -31.69
C VAL A 614 14.30 2.24 -32.90
N HIS A 615 13.17 1.53 -32.91
CA HIS A 615 12.84 0.55 -33.93
C HIS A 615 11.83 1.07 -34.95
N GLU A 616 11.92 0.57 -36.18
CA GLU A 616 10.88 0.78 -37.18
C GLU A 616 9.57 0.12 -36.71
N LEU A 617 8.49 0.92 -36.70
CA LEU A 617 7.19 0.47 -36.22
C LEU A 617 6.53 -0.41 -37.29
N PRO A 618 6.08 -1.64 -36.95
CA PRO A 618 5.31 -2.46 -37.87
C PRO A 618 3.93 -1.83 -38.13
N GLU A 619 3.31 -2.19 -39.25
CA GLU A 619 1.92 -1.83 -39.52
C GLU A 619 1.01 -2.44 -38.43
N LEU A 620 0.26 -1.58 -37.74
CA LEU A 620 -0.69 -2.00 -36.71
C LEU A 620 -1.89 -2.67 -37.38
N THR A 621 -2.13 -3.93 -37.04
CA THR A 621 -3.33 -4.69 -37.41
C THR A 621 -4.21 -4.94 -36.19
N ALA A 622 -5.51 -5.20 -36.39
CA ALA A 622 -6.41 -5.57 -35.29
C ALA A 622 -5.91 -6.82 -34.54
N GLU A 623 -5.36 -7.80 -35.26
CA GLU A 623 -4.77 -9.01 -34.70
C GLU A 623 -3.54 -8.70 -33.83
N SER A 624 -2.69 -7.75 -34.25
CA SER A 624 -1.52 -7.34 -33.46
C SER A 624 -1.90 -6.63 -32.15
N LEU A 625 -3.03 -5.92 -32.12
CA LEU A 625 -3.58 -5.29 -30.91
C LEU A 625 -4.15 -6.33 -29.93
N GLU A 626 -4.74 -7.41 -30.46
CA GLU A 626 -5.34 -8.48 -29.65
C GLU A 626 -4.30 -9.51 -29.17
N ALA A 627 -3.21 -9.72 -29.93
CA ALA A 627 -2.17 -10.69 -29.59
C ALA A 627 -1.61 -10.46 -28.18
N GLY A 628 -1.42 -9.20 -27.79
CA GLY A 628 -0.98 -8.79 -26.45
C GLY A 628 0.31 -9.49 -25.97
N ASP A 629 0.74 -9.17 -24.76
CA ASP A 629 1.97 -9.75 -24.20
C ASP A 629 1.78 -11.25 -23.87
N ILE A 630 2.85 -12.05 -23.94
CA ILE A 630 2.83 -13.51 -23.63
C ILE A 630 2.65 -13.73 -22.10
N ASN A 631 2.79 -12.66 -21.33
CA ASN A 631 2.68 -12.65 -19.87
C ASN A 631 1.32 -13.19 -19.38
N GLN A 632 1.38 -14.09 -18.40
CA GLN A 632 0.21 -14.74 -17.79
C GLN A 632 -0.64 -13.77 -16.95
N PHE A 633 -0.09 -12.62 -16.58
CA PHE A 633 -0.74 -11.61 -15.75
C PHE A 633 -0.20 -10.21 -16.07
N CYS A 634 -0.99 -9.19 -15.74
CA CYS A 634 -0.62 -7.78 -15.75
C CYS A 634 -0.02 -7.41 -14.38
N TRP A 635 1.26 -7.02 -14.39
CA TRP A 635 2.01 -6.66 -13.17
C TRP A 635 1.32 -5.52 -12.40
N ARG A 636 0.89 -4.47 -13.10
CA ARG A 636 0.18 -3.30 -12.53
C ARG A 636 -1.04 -3.71 -11.72
N ASN A 637 -1.86 -4.60 -12.27
CA ASN A 637 -3.13 -5.02 -11.69
C ASN A 637 -2.89 -5.91 -10.46
N LEU A 638 -1.93 -6.84 -10.54
CA LEU A 638 -1.57 -7.71 -9.42
C LEU A 638 -0.93 -6.92 -8.27
N PHE A 639 0.00 -6.02 -8.58
CA PHE A 639 0.62 -5.10 -7.62
C PHE A 639 -0.44 -4.23 -6.92
N SER A 640 -1.36 -3.64 -7.68
CA SER A 640 -2.46 -2.84 -7.16
C SER A 640 -3.36 -3.64 -6.22
N CYS A 641 -3.75 -4.86 -6.61
CA CYS A 641 -4.58 -5.73 -5.77
C CYS A 641 -3.89 -6.04 -4.43
N ILE A 642 -2.61 -6.39 -4.47
CA ILE A 642 -1.82 -6.64 -3.26
C ILE A 642 -1.78 -5.40 -2.38
N ASN A 643 -1.53 -4.21 -2.94
CA ASN A 643 -1.49 -2.97 -2.19
C ASN A 643 -2.82 -2.63 -1.52
N LEU A 644 -3.93 -2.71 -2.25
CA LEU A 644 -5.26 -2.45 -1.71
C LEU A 644 -5.62 -3.42 -0.58
N LEU A 645 -5.27 -4.70 -0.69
CA LEU A 645 -5.45 -5.67 0.40
C LEU A 645 -4.57 -5.34 1.62
N ARG A 646 -3.34 -4.86 1.41
CA ARG A 646 -2.43 -4.43 2.48
C ARG A 646 -2.93 -3.19 3.20
N ILE A 647 -3.48 -2.22 2.45
CA ILE A 647 -4.14 -1.03 2.99
C ILE A 647 -5.33 -1.46 3.83
N LEU A 648 -6.22 -2.30 3.28
CA LEU A 648 -7.41 -2.78 3.99
C LEU A 648 -7.04 -3.50 5.30
N ASN A 649 -6.00 -4.34 5.28
CA ASN A 649 -5.46 -4.97 6.49
C ASN A 649 -4.96 -3.94 7.51
N LYS A 650 -4.27 -2.88 7.08
CA LYS A 650 -3.76 -1.84 7.98
C LYS A 650 -4.88 -1.05 8.64
N LEU A 651 -5.95 -0.75 7.90
CA LEU A 651 -7.09 0.00 8.41
C LEU A 651 -7.88 -0.79 9.47
N THR A 652 -8.00 -2.11 9.32
CA THR A 652 -8.88 -2.94 10.17
C THR A 652 -8.15 -3.70 11.28
N LYS A 653 -6.84 -3.87 11.18
CA LYS A 653 -6.04 -4.62 12.16
C LYS A 653 -6.17 -4.00 13.56
N TRP A 654 -6.66 -4.81 14.51
CA TRP A 654 -6.91 -4.42 15.91
C TRP A 654 -7.94 -3.30 16.08
N LYS A 655 -8.85 -3.14 15.11
CA LYS A 655 -9.95 -2.18 15.20
C LYS A 655 -11.26 -2.94 15.04
N HIS A 656 -11.94 -3.19 16.15
CA HIS A 656 -13.17 -3.97 16.17
C HIS A 656 -14.28 -3.29 15.35
N SER A 657 -14.48 -1.97 15.56
CA SER A 657 -15.43 -1.16 14.77
C SER A 657 -15.22 -1.33 13.26
N ARG A 658 -13.99 -1.15 12.78
CA ARG A 658 -13.64 -1.25 11.36
C ARG A 658 -13.70 -2.68 10.82
N THR A 659 -13.46 -3.69 11.67
CA THR A 659 -13.66 -5.10 11.31
C THR A 659 -15.14 -5.43 11.18
N MET A 660 -15.99 -4.89 12.07
CA MET A 660 -17.45 -5.00 11.95
C MET A 660 -17.97 -4.35 10.67
N MET A 661 -17.39 -3.22 10.23
CA MET A 661 -17.72 -2.65 8.91
C MET A 661 -17.50 -3.66 7.77
N LEU A 662 -16.40 -4.44 7.79
CA LEU A 662 -16.18 -5.49 6.78
C LEU A 662 -17.27 -6.55 6.75
N VAL A 663 -17.79 -6.92 7.93
CA VAL A 663 -18.87 -7.90 8.08
C VAL A 663 -20.18 -7.32 7.56
N VAL A 664 -20.50 -6.08 7.93
CA VAL A 664 -21.69 -5.34 7.45
C VAL A 664 -21.68 -5.20 5.93
N PHE A 665 -20.53 -4.90 5.32
CA PHE A 665 -20.37 -4.84 3.87
C PHE A 665 -20.27 -6.21 3.18
N LYS A 666 -20.55 -7.31 3.90
CA LYS A 666 -20.51 -8.69 3.37
C LYS A 666 -19.20 -8.98 2.63
N SER A 667 -18.07 -8.60 3.22
CA SER A 667 -16.77 -8.71 2.53
C SER A 667 -16.26 -10.14 2.37
N ALA A 668 -16.67 -11.08 3.24
CA ALA A 668 -16.14 -12.44 3.27
C ALA A 668 -16.33 -13.21 1.94
N PRO A 669 -17.51 -13.21 1.27
CA PRO A 669 -17.67 -13.78 -0.07
C PRO A 669 -16.77 -13.13 -1.13
N ILE A 670 -16.61 -11.80 -1.10
CA ILE A 670 -15.77 -11.04 -2.04
C ILE A 670 -14.31 -11.48 -1.90
N LEU A 671 -13.81 -11.48 -0.66
CA LEU A 671 -12.46 -11.90 -0.31
C LEU A 671 -12.22 -13.40 -0.62
N LYS A 672 -13.19 -14.27 -0.36
CA LYS A 672 -13.08 -15.70 -0.70
C LYS A 672 -12.90 -15.92 -2.20
N ARG A 673 -13.58 -15.14 -3.07
CA ARG A 673 -13.35 -15.21 -4.52
C ARG A 673 -11.94 -14.75 -4.90
N ALA A 674 -11.37 -13.78 -4.20
CA ALA A 674 -10.01 -13.32 -4.43
C ALA A 674 -8.93 -14.39 -4.14
N LEU A 675 -9.23 -15.39 -3.30
CA LEU A 675 -8.32 -16.54 -3.07
C LEU A 675 -8.08 -17.40 -4.31
N LYS A 676 -8.88 -17.26 -5.37
CA LYS A 676 -8.66 -17.98 -6.63
C LYS A 676 -7.37 -17.57 -7.33
N VAL A 677 -6.86 -16.37 -7.05
CA VAL A 677 -5.56 -15.92 -7.57
C VAL A 677 -4.46 -16.66 -6.81
N LYS A 678 -3.71 -17.53 -7.51
CA LYS A 678 -2.60 -18.31 -6.94
C LYS A 678 -1.34 -17.47 -6.82
N GLN A 679 -1.38 -16.48 -5.92
CA GLN A 679 -0.22 -15.66 -5.56
C GLN A 679 -0.14 -15.54 -4.03
N ALA A 680 0.99 -15.95 -3.46
CA ALA A 680 1.13 -16.18 -2.02
C ALA A 680 0.91 -14.92 -1.17
N MET A 681 1.42 -13.77 -1.61
CA MET A 681 1.27 -12.50 -0.87
C MET A 681 -0.19 -12.04 -0.82
N MET A 682 -0.86 -12.06 -1.97
CA MET A 682 -2.27 -11.70 -2.13
C MET A 682 -3.14 -12.59 -1.26
N GLN A 683 -3.00 -13.91 -1.37
CA GLN A 683 -3.75 -14.86 -0.56
C GLN A 683 -3.48 -14.67 0.94
N LEU A 684 -2.24 -14.42 1.36
CA LEU A 684 -1.95 -14.18 2.77
C LEU A 684 -2.71 -12.97 3.33
N TYR A 685 -2.77 -11.86 2.59
CA TYR A 685 -3.50 -10.68 3.04
C TYR A 685 -5.02 -10.87 2.99
N VAL A 686 -5.53 -11.65 2.03
CA VAL A 686 -6.94 -12.07 2.01
C VAL A 686 -7.26 -12.95 3.23
N LEU A 687 -6.43 -13.95 3.54
CA LEU A 687 -6.62 -14.86 4.67
C LEU A 687 -6.54 -14.11 6.02
N LYS A 688 -5.67 -13.10 6.15
CA LYS A 688 -5.63 -12.24 7.33
C LYS A 688 -6.94 -11.48 7.54
N LEU A 689 -7.53 -10.93 6.47
CA LEU A 689 -8.82 -10.24 6.54
C LEU A 689 -9.98 -11.19 6.86
N LEU A 690 -9.93 -12.43 6.35
CA LEU A 690 -10.92 -13.44 6.67
C LEU A 690 -10.77 -13.89 8.14
N LYS A 691 -9.54 -14.07 8.64
CA LYS A 691 -9.24 -14.43 10.04
C LYS A 691 -9.86 -13.45 11.04
N VAL A 692 -9.75 -12.15 10.82
CA VAL A 692 -10.31 -11.16 11.77
C VAL A 692 -11.85 -11.11 11.75
N GLN A 693 -12.48 -11.56 10.65
CA GLN A 693 -13.93 -11.59 10.52
C GLN A 693 -14.56 -12.88 11.08
N THR A 694 -13.82 -13.98 11.18
CA THR A 694 -14.39 -15.29 11.58
C THR A 694 -15.11 -15.25 12.92
N LYS A 695 -14.66 -14.38 13.84
CA LYS A 695 -15.28 -14.24 15.16
C LYS A 695 -16.72 -13.71 15.10
N TYR A 696 -17.08 -13.02 14.02
CA TYR A 696 -18.38 -12.41 13.78
C TYR A 696 -19.27 -13.17 12.77
N LEU A 697 -18.73 -14.16 12.04
CA LEU A 697 -19.44 -14.83 10.93
C LEU A 697 -20.28 -16.05 11.36
N GLY A 698 -20.32 -16.40 12.64
CA GLY A 698 -21.12 -17.52 13.14
C GLY A 698 -20.50 -18.92 12.96
N ARG A 699 -21.12 -19.92 13.58
CA ARG A 699 -20.70 -21.35 13.50
C ARG A 699 -20.98 -21.96 12.13
N GLN A 700 -22.13 -21.64 11.52
CA GLN A 700 -22.54 -22.20 10.22
C GLN A 700 -21.61 -21.80 9.07
N TRP A 701 -21.15 -20.53 9.07
CA TRP A 701 -20.17 -20.08 8.09
C TRP A 701 -18.84 -20.84 8.22
N ARG A 702 -18.36 -21.09 9.44
CA ARG A 702 -17.12 -21.87 9.67
C ARG A 702 -17.24 -23.29 9.14
N LYS A 703 -18.33 -23.99 9.46
CA LYS A 703 -18.61 -25.36 8.97
C LYS A 703 -18.58 -25.42 7.43
N SER A 704 -19.24 -24.47 6.76
CA SER A 704 -19.28 -24.40 5.29
C SER A 704 -17.98 -23.89 4.64
N ASN A 705 -17.05 -23.33 5.40
CA ASN A 705 -15.80 -22.74 4.90
C ASN A 705 -14.54 -23.40 5.51
N MET A 706 -14.62 -24.70 5.83
CA MET A 706 -13.52 -25.42 6.49
C MET A 706 -12.19 -25.33 5.71
N LYS A 707 -12.21 -25.40 4.38
CA LYS A 707 -10.99 -25.21 3.55
C LYS A 707 -10.33 -23.85 3.79
N THR A 708 -11.14 -22.79 3.91
CA THR A 708 -10.65 -21.44 4.24
C THR A 708 -10.09 -21.41 5.66
N MET A 709 -10.76 -22.03 6.63
CA MET A 709 -10.28 -22.15 8.01
C MET A 709 -8.92 -22.86 8.06
N SER A 710 -8.78 -23.98 7.34
CA SER A 710 -7.50 -24.71 7.24
C SER A 710 -6.42 -23.87 6.56
N ALA A 711 -6.74 -23.11 5.51
CA ALA A 711 -5.78 -22.21 4.87
C ALA A 711 -5.32 -21.09 5.82
N ILE A 712 -6.23 -20.51 6.61
CA ILE A 712 -5.87 -19.55 7.68
C ILE A 712 -4.92 -20.24 8.67
N TYR A 713 -5.24 -21.46 9.10
CA TYR A 713 -4.41 -22.22 10.03
C TYR A 713 -3.00 -22.50 9.50
N GLN A 714 -2.87 -22.79 8.20
CA GLN A 714 -1.60 -23.17 7.57
C GLN A 714 -0.74 -22.00 7.08
N LYS A 715 -1.29 -20.78 6.95
CA LYS A 715 -0.58 -19.65 6.33
C LYS A 715 -0.50 -18.41 7.19
N VAL A 716 -1.44 -18.16 8.09
CA VAL A 716 -1.51 -16.94 8.89
C VAL A 716 -0.88 -17.18 10.26
N ARG A 717 -0.07 -16.23 10.75
CA ARG A 717 0.49 -16.27 12.11
C ARG A 717 -0.61 -16.45 13.17
N HIS A 718 -0.41 -17.39 14.10
CA HIS A 718 -1.23 -17.57 15.29
C HIS A 718 -0.61 -16.89 16.51
N ARG A 719 -1.47 -16.47 17.44
CA ARG A 719 -1.10 -16.06 18.79
C ARG A 719 -1.39 -17.19 19.76
N LEU A 720 -0.79 -17.12 20.95
CA LEU A 720 -1.00 -18.15 21.98
C LEU A 720 -2.42 -18.11 22.55
N ASN A 721 -3.01 -16.92 22.66
CA ASN A 721 -4.38 -16.71 23.15
C ASN A 721 -5.38 -16.44 22.00
N ASP A 722 -5.08 -16.89 20.78
CA ASP A 722 -5.93 -16.62 19.60
C ASP A 722 -7.21 -17.50 19.65
N ASP A 723 -8.37 -16.89 19.87
CA ASP A 723 -9.67 -17.56 19.95
C ASP A 723 -10.53 -17.39 18.67
N TRP A 724 -9.96 -16.83 17.61
CA TRP A 724 -10.63 -16.48 16.35
C TRP A 724 -11.47 -17.61 15.72
N ALA A 725 -11.16 -18.86 16.02
CA ALA A 725 -11.85 -20.04 15.50
C ALA A 725 -13.09 -20.44 16.31
N TYR A 726 -13.25 -19.98 17.56
CA TYR A 726 -14.35 -20.37 18.47
C TYR A 726 -15.59 -19.46 18.34
N GLY A 727 -15.40 -18.21 17.90
CA GLY A 727 -16.46 -17.29 17.48
C GLY A 727 -17.46 -16.99 18.59
N ASN A 728 -16.98 -16.22 19.56
CA ASN A 728 -17.64 -15.90 20.82
C ASN A 728 -18.46 -14.59 20.75
N ASP A 729 -18.27 -13.77 19.70
CA ASP A 729 -18.79 -12.39 19.62
C ASP A 729 -19.92 -12.25 18.57
N LEU A 730 -20.93 -13.13 18.59
CA LEU A 730 -22.02 -13.08 17.59
C LEU A 730 -22.96 -11.89 17.79
N ASP A 731 -23.10 -11.45 19.03
CA ASP A 731 -24.00 -10.35 19.41
C ASP A 731 -23.31 -8.98 19.38
N ALA A 732 -22.04 -8.92 18.94
CA ALA A 732 -21.32 -7.66 18.82
C ALA A 732 -21.94 -6.78 17.74
N ARG A 733 -22.25 -5.54 18.10
CA ARG A 733 -22.93 -4.55 17.24
C ARG A 733 -21.95 -3.45 16.83
N PRO A 734 -22.17 -2.79 15.68
CA PRO A 734 -21.24 -1.77 15.19
C PRO A 734 -20.99 -0.60 16.16
N TRP A 735 -21.98 -0.24 16.98
CA TRP A 735 -21.90 0.86 17.96
C TRP A 735 -21.20 0.49 19.27
N ASP A 736 -21.02 -0.81 19.56
CA ASP A 736 -20.39 -1.26 20.81
C ASP A 736 -18.91 -0.81 20.90
N PHE A 737 -18.31 -0.41 19.77
CA PHE A 737 -16.92 0.02 19.66
C PHE A 737 -16.75 1.52 19.37
N GLN A 738 -17.82 2.32 19.48
CA GLN A 738 -17.77 3.74 19.16
C GLN A 738 -16.92 4.53 20.16
N ALA A 739 -16.93 4.13 21.44
CA ALA A 739 -16.10 4.74 22.48
C ALA A 739 -14.59 4.63 22.17
N GLU A 740 -14.13 3.48 21.66
CA GLU A 740 -12.71 3.28 21.29
C GLU A 740 -12.27 4.20 20.15
N GLU A 741 -13.11 4.41 19.13
CA GLU A 741 -12.79 5.32 18.02
C GLU A 741 -12.86 6.79 18.45
N CYS A 742 -13.77 7.14 19.37
CA CYS A 742 -13.83 8.49 19.95
C CYS A 742 -12.59 8.79 20.80
N ALA A 743 -12.18 7.88 21.69
CA ALA A 743 -10.98 8.02 22.49
C ALA A 743 -9.71 8.12 21.62
N LEU A 744 -9.63 7.30 20.56
CA LEU A 744 -8.54 7.39 19.59
C LEU A 744 -8.50 8.76 18.90
N ARG A 745 -9.65 9.30 18.50
CA ARG A 745 -9.73 10.63 17.87
C ARG A 745 -9.20 11.71 18.81
N ALA A 746 -9.64 11.69 20.08
CA ALA A 746 -9.17 12.64 21.08
C ALA A 746 -7.64 12.58 21.24
N ASN A 747 -7.06 11.38 21.35
CA ASN A 747 -5.60 11.24 21.48
C ASN A 747 -4.84 11.77 20.27
N ILE A 748 -5.38 11.58 19.05
CA ILE A 748 -4.79 12.11 17.83
C ILE A 748 -4.85 13.65 17.80
N GLU A 749 -5.99 14.23 18.19
CA GLU A 749 -6.17 15.69 18.25
C GLU A 749 -5.23 16.31 19.29
N CYS A 750 -5.11 15.71 20.47
CA CYS A 750 -4.15 16.13 21.50
C CYS A 750 -2.71 16.07 20.99
N PHE A 751 -2.30 14.96 20.37
CA PHE A 751 -0.97 14.81 19.78
C PHE A 751 -0.68 15.88 18.72
N ASN A 752 -1.61 16.08 17.77
CA ASN A 752 -1.40 17.02 16.67
C ASN A 752 -1.38 18.47 17.17
N SER A 753 -2.25 18.81 18.12
CA SER A 753 -2.28 20.14 18.74
C SER A 753 -0.97 20.42 19.48
N ARG A 754 -0.53 19.48 20.33
CA ARG A 754 0.72 19.59 21.09
C ARG A 754 1.94 19.75 20.19
N ARG A 755 2.02 18.99 19.10
CA ARG A 755 3.24 18.87 18.29
C ARG A 755 3.33 19.86 17.12
N TYR A 756 2.20 20.22 16.51
CA TYR A 756 2.21 21.02 15.26
C TYR A 756 1.50 22.37 15.38
N ASP A 757 0.66 22.58 16.40
CA ASP A 757 0.00 23.88 16.57
C ASP A 757 0.95 24.89 17.19
N LYS A 758 1.47 25.80 16.36
CA LYS A 758 2.39 26.86 16.79
C LYS A 758 1.72 27.92 17.67
N ASN A 759 0.39 27.95 17.72
CA ASN A 759 -0.38 28.99 18.42
C ASN A 759 -0.79 28.60 19.86
N GLN A 760 -0.51 27.36 20.30
CA GLN A 760 -0.88 26.90 21.63
C GLN A 760 0.29 26.97 22.62
N ARG A 761 0.58 28.18 23.11
CA ARG A 761 0.64 28.27 24.57
C ARG A 761 -0.82 28.27 25.01
N ASN A 762 -1.34 27.11 25.39
CA ASN A 762 -2.69 27.03 25.95
C ASN A 762 -2.83 28.16 27.00
N PRO A 763 -3.85 29.05 26.90
CA PRO A 763 -3.97 30.20 27.77
C PRO A 763 -4.01 29.83 29.27
N ASP A 764 -4.50 28.64 29.60
CA ASP A 764 -4.47 28.08 30.97
C ASP A 764 -3.04 27.80 31.47
N PHE A 765 -2.05 27.79 30.58
CA PHE A 765 -0.63 27.53 30.84
C PHE A 765 0.27 28.74 30.52
N LEU A 766 -0.30 29.93 30.33
CA LEU A 766 0.47 31.18 30.37
C LEU A 766 0.82 31.52 31.83
N PRO A 767 1.96 32.18 32.10
CA PRO A 767 2.24 32.69 33.44
C PRO A 767 1.06 33.56 33.89
N VAL A 768 0.47 33.23 35.04
CA VAL A 768 -0.58 34.05 35.64
C VAL A 768 0.00 35.43 35.92
N ASP A 769 -0.70 36.48 35.48
CA ASP A 769 -0.32 37.84 35.82
C ASP A 769 -0.56 38.07 37.31
N ASN A 770 0.51 37.94 38.08
CA ASN A 770 0.48 38.11 39.54
C ASN A 770 0.54 39.60 39.96
N CYS A 771 0.50 40.54 39.02
CA CYS A 771 0.49 41.97 39.32
C CYS A 771 -0.94 42.45 39.63
N LEU A 772 -1.23 42.65 40.92
CA LEU A 772 -2.51 43.22 41.40
C LEU A 772 -2.94 44.49 40.64
N GLN A 773 -2.00 45.38 40.31
CA GLN A 773 -2.28 46.62 39.59
C GLN A 773 -2.72 46.38 38.13
N SER A 774 -2.18 45.33 37.50
CA SER A 774 -2.50 44.94 36.12
C SER A 774 -3.88 44.30 36.06
N VAL A 775 -4.16 43.36 36.97
CA VAL A 775 -5.45 42.66 37.08
C VAL A 775 -6.59 43.62 37.43
N LEU A 776 -6.39 44.51 38.40
CA LEU A 776 -7.39 45.52 38.79
C LEU A 776 -7.54 46.65 37.75
N GLY A 777 -6.58 46.78 36.82
CA GLY A 777 -6.60 47.74 35.72
C GLY A 777 -7.35 47.23 34.48
N GLN A 778 -7.62 45.93 34.39
CA GLN A 778 -8.39 45.36 33.28
C GLN A 778 -9.89 45.66 33.45
N ARG A 779 -10.49 46.30 32.45
CA ARG A 779 -11.95 46.40 32.36
C ARG A 779 -12.50 45.08 31.85
N VAL A 780 -13.19 44.35 32.71
CA VAL A 780 -13.98 43.17 32.34
C VAL A 780 -15.42 43.62 32.14
N ASP A 781 -15.92 43.56 30.91
CA ASP A 781 -17.32 43.85 30.62
C ASP A 781 -18.17 42.63 31.01
N LEU A 782 -18.87 42.75 32.14
CA LEU A 782 -19.78 41.71 32.63
C LEU A 782 -21.12 41.79 31.90
N PRO A 783 -21.70 40.65 31.46
CA PRO A 783 -23.02 40.62 30.83
C PRO A 783 -24.08 41.30 31.71
N GLU A 784 -25.01 42.05 31.11
CA GLU A 784 -26.07 42.77 31.85
C GLU A 784 -26.88 41.82 32.75
N ASP A 785 -27.15 40.60 32.29
CA ASP A 785 -27.84 39.56 33.06
C ASP A 785 -27.07 39.13 34.31
N PHE A 786 -25.73 39.14 34.27
CA PHE A 786 -24.91 38.83 35.43
C PHE A 786 -24.93 39.98 36.44
N GLN A 787 -24.92 41.23 35.97
CA GLN A 787 -25.04 42.40 36.85
C GLN A 787 -26.39 42.44 37.56
N MET A 788 -27.48 42.08 36.86
CA MET A 788 -28.82 42.03 37.45
C MET A 788 -29.01 40.89 38.46
N ASN A 789 -28.29 39.78 38.30
CA ASN A 789 -28.44 38.58 39.14
C ASN A 789 -27.23 38.32 40.05
N TYR A 790 -26.39 39.34 40.26
CA TYR A 790 -25.11 39.21 40.98
C TYR A 790 -25.31 38.69 42.41
N ASP A 791 -26.29 39.23 43.14
CA ASP A 791 -26.57 38.84 44.51
C ASP A 791 -26.99 37.36 44.60
N LEU A 792 -27.80 36.91 43.64
CA LEU A 792 -28.26 35.52 43.56
C LEU A 792 -27.12 34.55 43.22
N TRP A 793 -26.19 34.99 42.37
CA TRP A 793 -24.98 34.23 42.05
C TRP A 793 -24.05 34.13 43.26
N LEU A 794 -23.85 35.21 44.02
CA LEU A 794 -23.06 35.21 45.26
C LEU A 794 -23.63 34.22 46.28
N GLU A 795 -24.95 34.26 46.49
CA GLU A 795 -25.63 33.34 47.40
C GLU A 795 -25.41 31.88 46.97
N ARG A 796 -25.55 31.58 45.69
CA ARG A 796 -25.52 30.20 45.17
C ARG A 796 -24.11 29.62 45.01
N GLU A 797 -23.18 30.41 44.49
CA GLU A 797 -21.86 29.91 44.07
C GLU A 797 -20.75 30.23 45.07
N VAL A 798 -20.93 31.23 45.93
CA VAL A 798 -19.91 31.66 46.89
C VAL A 798 -20.30 31.35 48.34
N PHE A 799 -21.51 31.73 48.77
CA PHE A 799 -21.90 31.55 50.18
C PHE A 799 -22.45 30.16 50.51
N SER A 800 -23.21 29.55 49.59
CA SER A 800 -23.86 28.24 49.84
C SER A 800 -23.08 27.03 49.32
N LYS A 801 -22.00 27.23 48.56
CA LYS A 801 -21.06 26.15 48.22
C LYS A 801 -20.03 25.97 49.33
N PRO A 802 -19.97 24.80 49.99
CA PRO A 802 -18.91 24.51 50.95
C PRO A 802 -17.58 24.42 50.18
N ILE A 803 -16.63 25.30 50.51
CA ILE A 803 -15.28 25.24 49.95
C ILE A 803 -14.60 23.99 50.52
N SER A 804 -14.33 23.00 49.66
CA SER A 804 -13.56 21.82 50.02
C SER A 804 -12.08 22.18 50.06
N TRP A 805 -11.64 22.70 51.21
CA TRP A 805 -10.24 23.10 51.42
C TRP A 805 -9.25 21.94 51.24
N GLU A 806 -9.71 20.69 51.34
CA GLU A 806 -8.90 19.50 51.17
C GLU A 806 -8.52 19.23 49.70
N GLU A 807 -9.35 19.61 48.72
CA GLU A 807 -9.02 19.47 47.29
C GLU A 807 -8.02 20.53 46.80
N LEU A 808 -7.87 21.64 47.52
CA LEU A 808 -6.98 22.74 47.16
C LEU A 808 -5.53 22.52 47.64
N LEU A 809 -5.30 21.47 48.45
CA LEU A 809 -4.00 21.12 49.04
C LEU A 809 -3.45 19.76 48.54
N GLN A 810 -4.14 19.09 47.60
CA GLN A 810 -3.61 17.97 46.82
C GLN A 810 -3.05 18.46 45.49
#